data_AF-R0FL47-F1
#
_entry.id   AF-R0FL47-F1
#
_cell.length_a   1.000
_cell.length_b   1.000
_cell.length_c   1.000
_cell.angle_alpha   90.00
_cell.angle_beta   90.00
_cell.angle_gamma   90.00
#
_symmetry.space_group_name_H-M   'P 1'
#
loop_
_entity.id
_entity.type
_entity.pdbx_description
1 polymer ?
#
loop_
_entity_poly.entity_id
_entity_poly.type
_entity_poly.pdbx_seq_one_letter_code
_entity_poly.pdbx_strand_id
1 'polypeptide(L)'
;MADSKEPPHKLATTYFERGYIVKALKVIAKSLSSPSVHGEEKEMFDFLEGEILEELGKNSGNLGLKFTYMVGSVESFSKIDSYPLFYAYALFNLVHHYESAVFYKIALRQAQKARDFLASMMMSPENASSLPDLRADRQFLELKIDTLEAKIADGPVADMPVGPPPSICRFGQVQDIKDVERMKSYWLGLDDNFKRGFMKVRIAEFEKYVKAKTGRKDFKKVIKYVQKTQKWIAWNCRNCEGLFSTSDECRDHIEQEHAAGSKASSRKHTPQRINDDWAKKVRCGSWEPVDAAAALQMIEHQYSDVKRFAYQGGWCKDWPLARDAERSAALRGIRSLLVPLIEHKVLLDSFRDRVIHSLVENLGVSREKLSDCRLVETPQSICFLECHELNQILAFISSFKFERYDCVDLVSRAVETVWQSTRFKERIDFDLKETFLLLDKRLLRGQVDHFDDEGRVNHFEPTVHYARVHPRGDDIVTWLKHRFPEDDGFAFPEPVSMHNFDIWVAVMRGFHFTCKTLETKYAKRLTLIEYYEALTEVREICQKEKNDTALTQFIHDHCDDDSDDELMSAIKCLEATVKEKVHLVSCTFLIKSSININLFSFPNVTLMDSRIFLIEESKTQFVTCLTKLACIDYRTYICPPLKIFLVDALKRGRW
;
A
#
# COMPACT_ATOMS: atom_id res chain seq x y z
N MET A 1 37.86 29.95 18.39
CA MET A 1 36.40 30.05 18.54
C MET A 1 35.80 28.88 17.78
N ALA A 2 35.37 27.85 18.50
CA ALA A 2 34.71 26.69 17.92
C ALA A 2 33.24 27.08 17.65
N ASP A 3 32.80 27.01 16.40
CA ASP A 3 31.40 27.17 16.02
C ASP A 3 30.58 26.07 16.70
N SER A 4 29.88 26.43 17.78
CA SER A 4 28.89 25.56 18.41
C SER A 4 27.68 25.45 17.49
N LYS A 5 27.69 24.48 16.57
CA LYS A 5 26.48 24.09 15.84
C LYS A 5 25.46 23.58 16.85
N GLU A 6 24.30 24.23 16.89
CA GLU A 6 23.16 23.81 17.68
C GLU A 6 22.85 22.31 17.44
N PRO A 7 22.54 21.52 18.48
CA PRO A 7 22.29 20.09 18.32
C PRO A 7 21.09 19.86 17.38
N PRO A 8 21.12 18.81 16.52
CA PRO A 8 20.15 18.69 15.43
C PRO A 8 18.69 18.61 15.89
N HIS A 9 18.42 18.03 17.06
CA HIS A 9 17.08 18.02 17.65
C HIS A 9 16.56 19.44 17.93
N LYS A 10 17.33 20.28 18.62
CA LYS A 10 16.94 21.68 18.92
C LYS A 10 16.73 22.50 17.65
N LEU A 11 17.57 22.26 16.62
CA LEU A 11 17.41 22.89 15.32
C LEU A 11 16.09 22.48 14.64
N ALA A 12 15.74 21.19 14.69
CA ALA A 12 14.46 20.69 14.16
C ALA A 12 13.27 21.29 14.91
N THR A 13 13.31 21.33 16.24
CA THR A 13 12.28 21.96 17.08
C THR A 13 12.11 23.44 16.72
N THR A 14 13.21 24.19 16.62
CA THR A 14 13.19 25.62 16.25
C THR A 14 12.59 25.83 14.86
N TYR A 15 12.86 24.94 13.90
CA TYR A 15 12.22 25.01 12.59
C TYR A 15 10.72 24.76 12.68
N PHE A 16 10.29 23.78 13.49
CA PHE A 16 8.88 23.46 13.68
C PHE A 16 8.12 24.62 14.32
N GLU A 17 8.64 25.19 15.43
CA GLU A 17 8.05 26.34 16.13
C GLU A 17 7.90 27.58 15.23
N ARG A 18 8.78 27.73 14.23
CA ARG A 18 8.75 28.82 13.25
C ARG A 18 7.91 28.51 12.01
N GLY A 19 7.22 27.37 11.97
CA GLY A 19 6.39 26.93 10.85
C GLY A 19 7.16 26.39 9.64
N TYR A 20 8.48 26.17 9.75
CA TYR A 20 9.30 25.58 8.67
C TYR A 20 9.24 24.05 8.67
N ILE A 21 8.03 23.50 8.53
CA ILE A 21 7.71 22.07 8.68
C ILE A 21 8.65 21.16 7.87
N VAL A 22 8.78 21.40 6.56
CA VAL A 22 9.62 20.56 5.69
C VAL A 22 11.10 20.62 6.08
N LYS A 23 11.58 21.75 6.60
CA LYS A 23 12.97 21.86 7.08
C LYS A 23 13.17 21.04 8.35
N ALA A 24 12.22 21.09 9.29
CA ALA A 24 12.23 20.27 10.49
C ALA A 24 12.28 18.78 10.15
N LEU A 25 11.35 18.30 9.32
CA LEU A 25 11.29 16.90 8.89
C LEU A 25 12.57 16.43 8.17
N LYS A 26 13.23 17.30 7.39
CA LYS A 26 14.51 16.95 6.76
C LYS A 26 15.65 16.80 7.75
N VAL A 27 15.71 17.65 8.77
CA VAL A 27 16.69 17.51 9.84
C VAL A 27 16.46 16.19 10.58
N ILE A 28 15.20 15.89 10.91
CA ILE A 28 14.81 14.63 11.56
C ILE A 28 15.21 13.42 10.70
N ALA A 29 14.78 13.36 9.44
CA ALA A 29 15.07 12.24 8.54
C ALA A 29 16.58 12.01 8.36
N LYS A 30 17.36 13.09 8.22
CA LYS A 30 18.81 13.00 8.12
C LYS A 30 19.44 12.47 9.41
N SER A 31 18.99 12.93 10.57
CA SER A 31 19.49 12.47 11.87
C SER A 31 19.16 11.01 12.12
N LEU A 32 17.92 10.58 11.86
CA LEU A 32 17.47 9.19 12.00
C LEU A 32 18.19 8.21 11.05
N SER A 33 18.73 8.72 9.93
CA SER A 33 19.54 7.91 9.01
C SER A 33 20.98 7.72 9.48
N SER A 34 21.42 8.46 10.51
CA SER A 34 22.78 8.35 11.05
C SER A 34 22.87 7.17 12.03
N PRO A 35 23.83 6.23 11.85
CA PRO A 35 24.04 5.14 12.79
C PRO A 35 24.53 5.60 14.17
N SER A 36 24.93 6.87 14.32
CA SER A 36 25.31 7.45 15.61
C SER A 36 24.12 7.79 16.51
N VAL A 37 22.91 7.91 15.95
CA VAL A 37 21.70 8.30 16.70
C VAL A 37 21.00 7.03 17.18
N HIS A 38 20.91 6.88 18.49
CA HIS A 38 20.42 5.66 19.16
C HIS A 38 19.85 5.99 20.55
N GLY A 39 19.09 5.06 21.12
CA GLY A 39 18.45 5.24 22.43
C GLY A 39 17.57 6.49 22.49
N GLU A 40 17.66 7.22 23.60
CA GLU A 40 16.85 8.42 23.89
C GLU A 40 16.91 9.48 22.80
N GLU A 41 18.09 9.74 22.21
CA GLU A 41 18.21 10.75 21.15
C GLU A 41 17.36 10.38 19.93
N LYS A 42 17.28 9.09 19.60
CA LYS A 42 16.45 8.59 18.50
C LYS A 42 14.96 8.77 18.82
N GLU A 43 14.55 8.41 20.04
CA GLU A 43 13.17 8.57 20.49
C GLU A 43 12.71 10.03 20.50
N MET A 44 13.61 10.98 20.84
CA MET A 44 13.32 12.41 20.75
C MET A 44 12.99 12.84 19.30
N PHE A 45 13.71 12.31 18.30
CA PHE A 45 13.38 12.57 16.90
C PHE A 45 12.08 11.90 16.45
N ASP A 46 11.83 10.67 16.87
CA ASP A 46 10.58 9.97 16.57
C ASP A 46 9.37 10.68 17.23
N PHE A 47 9.54 11.22 18.44
CA PHE A 47 8.54 12.05 19.14
C PHE A 47 8.23 13.34 18.35
N LEU A 48 9.26 14.13 18.02
CA LEU A 48 9.08 15.39 17.29
C LEU A 48 8.47 15.16 15.90
N GLU A 49 8.83 14.05 15.22
CA GLU A 49 8.19 13.67 13.96
C GLU A 49 6.70 13.35 14.15
N GLY A 50 6.38 12.60 15.21
CA GLY A 50 5.02 12.28 15.60
C GLY A 50 4.17 13.52 15.85
N GLU A 51 4.69 14.51 16.58
CA GLU A 51 4.02 15.79 16.84
C GLU A 51 3.79 16.60 15.57
N ILE A 52 4.81 16.73 14.71
CA ILE A 52 4.70 17.46 13.44
C ILE A 52 3.61 16.84 12.57
N LEU A 53 3.59 15.51 12.44
CA LEU A 53 2.59 14.80 11.65
C LEU A 53 1.19 14.92 12.27
N GLU A 54 1.06 14.87 13.59
CA GLU A 54 -0.22 15.06 14.25
C GLU A 54 -0.80 16.45 13.99
N GLU A 55 0.03 17.49 14.09
CA GLU A 55 -0.35 18.89 13.84
C GLU A 55 -0.76 19.10 12.37
N LEU A 56 -0.01 18.53 11.43
CA LEU A 56 -0.39 18.52 10.01
C LEU A 56 -1.73 17.81 9.78
N GLY A 57 -1.98 16.71 10.49
CA GLY A 57 -3.25 16.00 10.47
C GLY A 57 -4.40 16.88 10.96
N LYS A 58 -4.26 17.49 12.15
CA LYS A 58 -5.29 18.37 12.75
C LYS A 58 -5.65 19.54 11.83
N ASN A 59 -4.67 20.11 11.15
CA ASN A 59 -4.84 21.29 10.30
C ASN A 59 -5.23 20.97 8.84
N SER A 60 -5.23 19.70 8.43
CA SER A 60 -5.52 19.34 7.04
C SER A 60 -7.02 19.34 6.74
N GLY A 61 -7.43 20.15 5.75
CA GLY A 61 -8.80 20.16 5.22
C GLY A 61 -9.11 19.00 4.27
N ASN A 62 -8.10 18.24 3.82
CA ASN A 62 -8.29 17.05 2.98
C ASN A 62 -8.32 15.80 3.88
N LEU A 63 -9.48 15.11 3.91
CA LEU A 63 -9.69 13.95 4.79
C LEU A 63 -8.66 12.83 4.57
N GLY A 64 -8.25 12.57 3.32
CA GLY A 64 -7.26 11.55 3.02
C GLY A 64 -5.84 11.95 3.47
N LEU A 65 -5.46 13.22 3.31
CA LEU A 65 -4.19 13.72 3.86
C LEU A 65 -4.21 13.74 5.39
N LYS A 66 -5.31 14.21 6.00
CA LYS A 66 -5.52 14.15 7.45
C LYS A 66 -5.29 12.75 7.98
N PHE A 67 -5.90 11.74 7.35
CA PHE A 67 -5.71 10.34 7.70
C PHE A 67 -4.25 9.91 7.56
N THR A 68 -3.63 10.25 6.42
CA THR A 68 -2.24 9.89 6.11
C THR A 68 -1.28 10.42 7.18
N TYR A 69 -1.43 11.70 7.58
CA TYR A 69 -0.60 12.30 8.62
C TYR A 69 -0.86 11.67 10.01
N MET A 70 -2.12 11.39 10.36
CA MET A 70 -2.45 10.74 11.63
C MET A 70 -1.86 9.33 11.73
N VAL A 71 -1.94 8.52 10.68
CA VAL A 71 -1.29 7.19 10.65
C VAL A 71 0.23 7.34 10.73
N GLY A 72 0.80 8.32 10.03
CA GLY A 72 2.23 8.59 10.12
C GLY A 72 2.68 8.94 11.53
N SER A 73 1.91 9.77 12.24
CA SER A 73 2.13 10.13 13.64
C SER A 73 2.06 8.92 14.56
N VAL A 74 1.03 8.08 14.40
CA VAL A 74 0.86 6.82 15.16
C VAL A 74 2.07 5.91 15.02
N GLU A 75 2.59 5.72 13.81
CA GLU A 75 3.79 4.91 13.60
C GLU A 75 5.04 5.54 14.21
N SER A 76 5.23 6.86 14.10
CA SER A 76 6.38 7.56 14.71
C SER A 76 6.38 7.38 16.23
N PHE A 77 5.23 7.56 16.89
CA PHE A 77 5.11 7.30 18.33
C PHE A 77 5.25 5.83 18.71
N SER A 78 4.90 4.88 17.82
CA SER A 78 5.03 3.45 18.08
C SER A 78 6.46 2.93 18.22
N LYS A 79 7.46 3.77 17.90
CA LYS A 79 8.90 3.47 18.02
C LYS A 79 9.50 3.95 19.34
N ILE A 80 8.72 4.64 20.16
CA ILE A 80 9.15 5.14 21.47
C ILE A 80 8.84 4.05 22.49
N ASP A 81 9.88 3.32 22.91
CA ASP A 81 9.74 2.22 23.86
C ASP A 81 9.73 2.75 25.31
N SER A 82 10.41 3.87 25.57
CA SER A 82 10.49 4.49 26.90
C SER A 82 9.17 5.03 27.44
N TYR A 83 8.21 5.33 26.55
CA TYR A 83 6.93 5.94 26.93
C TYR A 83 5.79 5.53 25.98
N PRO A 84 5.25 4.30 26.10
CA PRO A 84 4.24 3.74 25.20
C PRO A 84 2.90 4.50 25.21
N LEU A 85 2.73 5.44 26.14
CA LEU A 85 1.56 6.28 26.28
C LEU A 85 1.33 7.17 25.04
N PHE A 86 2.38 7.69 24.41
CA PHE A 86 2.25 8.50 23.19
C PHE A 86 1.59 7.73 22.04
N TYR A 87 1.95 6.45 21.89
CA TYR A 87 1.36 5.59 20.87
C TYR A 87 -0.14 5.36 21.14
N ALA A 88 -0.52 5.12 22.41
CA ALA A 88 -1.92 4.98 22.79
C ALA A 88 -2.73 6.27 22.53
N TYR A 89 -2.21 7.43 22.91
CA TYR A 89 -2.85 8.73 22.65
C TYR A 89 -3.07 8.99 21.16
N ALA A 90 -2.06 8.75 20.33
CA ALA A 90 -2.17 8.93 18.88
C ALA A 90 -3.24 8.01 18.27
N LEU A 91 -3.35 6.77 18.76
CA LEU A 91 -4.41 5.85 18.35
C LEU A 91 -5.80 6.32 18.78
N PHE A 92 -5.96 6.93 19.96
CA PHE A 92 -7.25 7.50 20.36
C PHE A 92 -7.68 8.64 19.44
N ASN A 93 -6.74 9.49 19.02
CA ASN A 93 -7.03 10.57 18.07
C ASN A 93 -7.45 10.00 16.70
N LEU A 94 -6.78 8.96 16.23
CA LEU A 94 -7.14 8.27 15.00
C LEU A 94 -8.55 7.65 15.10
N VAL A 95 -8.83 6.92 16.18
CA VAL A 95 -10.13 6.26 16.41
C VAL A 95 -11.26 7.29 16.54
N HIS A 96 -11.03 8.41 17.23
CA HIS A 96 -12.00 9.48 17.39
C HIS A 96 -12.48 10.07 16.05
N HIS A 97 -11.60 10.13 15.04
CA HIS A 97 -11.93 10.71 13.75
C HIS A 97 -12.49 9.72 12.72
N TYR A 98 -12.20 8.43 12.87
CA TYR A 98 -12.43 7.45 11.80
C TYR A 98 -13.23 6.22 12.20
N GLU A 99 -13.47 6.02 13.50
CA GLU A 99 -14.38 5.01 14.07
C GLU A 99 -14.24 3.57 13.50
N SER A 100 -13.04 3.18 13.07
CA SER A 100 -12.78 1.85 12.49
C SER A 100 -12.59 0.78 13.56
N ALA A 101 -13.28 -0.35 13.42
CA ALA A 101 -13.18 -1.50 14.33
C ALA A 101 -11.75 -2.05 14.47
N VAL A 102 -10.93 -1.94 13.42
CA VAL A 102 -9.53 -2.36 13.44
C VAL A 102 -8.72 -1.43 14.35
N PHE A 103 -8.87 -0.11 14.19
CA PHE A 103 -8.17 0.86 15.02
C PHE A 103 -8.67 0.86 16.46
N TYR A 104 -9.96 0.61 16.71
CA TYR A 104 -10.48 0.38 18.07
C TYR A 104 -9.74 -0.77 18.78
N LYS A 105 -9.59 -1.92 18.11
CA LYS A 105 -8.88 -3.09 18.67
C LYS A 105 -7.38 -2.82 18.89
N ILE A 106 -6.74 -2.10 17.97
CA ILE A 106 -5.33 -1.72 18.13
C ILE A 106 -5.19 -0.76 19.31
N ALA A 107 -6.01 0.29 19.37
CA ALA A 107 -6.04 1.27 20.46
C ALA A 107 -6.25 0.60 21.82
N LEU A 108 -7.20 -0.33 21.93
CA LEU A 108 -7.47 -1.05 23.17
C LEU A 108 -6.23 -1.82 23.65
N ARG A 109 -5.60 -2.60 22.77
CA ARG A 109 -4.40 -3.38 23.11
C ARG A 109 -3.24 -2.49 23.54
N GLN A 110 -3.00 -1.37 22.85
CA GLN A 110 -1.90 -0.47 23.21
C GLN A 110 -2.21 0.33 24.48
N ALA A 111 -3.47 0.70 24.72
CA ALA A 111 -3.88 1.35 25.96
C ALA A 111 -3.69 0.43 27.17
N GLN A 112 -4.05 -0.85 27.05
CA GLN A 112 -3.81 -1.86 28.09
C GLN A 112 -2.30 -2.00 28.38
N LYS A 113 -1.46 -2.13 27.33
CA LYS A 113 -0.01 -2.16 27.48
C LYS A 113 0.55 -0.91 28.17
N ALA A 114 0.08 0.28 27.77
CA ALA A 114 0.50 1.54 28.38
C ALA A 114 0.07 1.62 29.86
N ARG A 115 -1.13 1.13 30.20
CA ARG A 115 -1.63 1.06 31.58
C ARG A 115 -0.74 0.15 32.44
N ASP A 116 -0.41 -1.03 31.92
CA ASP A 116 0.40 -2.01 32.64
C ASP A 116 1.85 -1.50 32.81
N PHE A 117 2.38 -0.80 31.80
CA PHE A 117 3.66 -0.09 31.89
C PHE A 117 3.65 1.00 32.98
N LEU A 118 2.61 1.85 33.03
CA LEU A 118 2.46 2.86 34.07
C LEU A 118 2.37 2.22 35.46
N ALA A 119 1.65 1.10 35.59
CA ALA A 119 1.60 0.36 36.85
C ALA A 119 2.99 -0.09 37.30
N SER A 120 3.81 -0.62 36.39
CA SER A 120 5.22 -0.95 36.68
C SER A 120 6.04 0.28 37.09
N MET A 121 5.90 1.41 36.40
CA MET A 121 6.60 2.65 36.74
C MET A 121 6.24 3.19 38.12
N MET A 122 4.96 3.12 38.50
CA MET A 122 4.46 3.57 39.81
C MET A 122 5.02 2.76 40.98
N MET A 123 5.48 1.52 40.73
CA MET A 123 6.11 0.67 41.75
C MET A 123 7.61 0.99 41.95
N SER A 124 8.21 1.79 41.06
CA SER A 124 9.61 2.19 41.19
C SER A 124 9.78 3.35 42.17
N PRO A 125 10.67 3.22 43.19
CA PRO A 125 10.96 4.29 44.14
C PRO A 125 11.50 5.58 43.49
N GLU A 126 12.15 5.45 42.32
CA GLU A 126 12.77 6.56 41.58
C GLU A 126 11.72 7.54 41.01
N ASN A 127 10.48 7.08 40.84
CA ASN A 127 9.39 7.86 40.25
C ASN A 127 8.48 8.55 41.28
N ALA A 128 8.88 8.57 42.56
CA ALA A 128 8.05 9.10 43.65
C ALA A 128 7.60 10.57 43.42
N SER A 129 8.44 11.39 42.79
CA SER A 129 8.13 12.78 42.44
C SER A 129 7.10 12.93 41.32
N SER A 130 6.99 11.94 40.42
CA SER A 130 6.09 11.95 39.26
C SER A 130 4.83 11.11 39.49
N LEU A 131 4.66 10.53 40.70
CA LEU A 131 3.52 9.67 41.05
C LEU A 131 2.14 10.31 40.81
N PRO A 132 1.92 11.62 41.08
CA PRO A 132 0.64 12.26 40.78
C PRO A 132 0.30 12.25 39.27
N ASP A 133 1.28 12.56 38.42
CA ASP A 133 1.11 12.62 36.96
C ASP A 133 0.87 11.21 36.39
N LEU A 134 1.68 10.23 36.81
CA LEU A 134 1.52 8.82 36.43
C LEU A 134 0.13 8.28 36.81
N ARG A 135 -0.41 8.70 37.96
CA ARG A 135 -1.76 8.32 38.39
C ARG A 135 -2.83 8.95 37.52
N ALA A 136 -2.67 10.22 37.14
CA ALA A 136 -3.60 10.91 36.25
C ALA A 136 -3.62 10.26 34.85
N ASP A 137 -2.45 9.96 34.28
CA ASP A 137 -2.33 9.27 32.99
C ASP A 137 -2.96 7.89 33.03
N ARG A 138 -2.75 7.13 34.11
CA ARG A 138 -3.36 5.81 34.28
C ARG A 138 -4.89 5.89 34.34
N GLN A 139 -5.44 6.83 35.12
CA GLN A 139 -6.89 7.03 35.20
C GLN A 139 -7.49 7.42 33.86
N PHE A 140 -6.79 8.26 33.10
CA PHE A 140 -7.19 8.62 31.75
C PHE A 140 -7.23 7.39 30.82
N LEU A 141 -6.21 6.53 30.88
CA LEU A 141 -6.18 5.30 30.10
C LEU A 141 -7.31 4.34 30.47
N GLU A 142 -7.59 4.16 31.76
CA GLU A 142 -8.69 3.30 32.23
C GLU A 142 -10.04 3.78 31.67
N LEU A 143 -10.31 5.09 31.73
CA LEU A 143 -11.51 5.68 31.13
C LEU A 143 -11.59 5.45 29.60
N LYS A 144 -10.46 5.55 28.90
CA LYS A 144 -10.40 5.31 27.45
C LYS A 144 -10.58 3.83 27.13
N ILE A 145 -10.01 2.92 27.90
CA ILE A 145 -10.19 1.47 27.76
C ILE A 145 -11.67 1.12 27.86
N ASP A 146 -12.35 1.59 28.91
CA ASP A 146 -13.79 1.35 29.11
C ASP A 146 -14.61 1.85 27.91
N THR A 147 -14.25 3.03 27.39
CA THR A 147 -14.91 3.62 26.20
C THR A 147 -14.68 2.76 24.96
N LEU A 148 -13.47 2.26 24.75
CA LEU A 148 -13.13 1.42 23.60
C LEU A 148 -13.83 0.06 23.69
N GLU A 149 -13.88 -0.56 24.87
CA GLU A 149 -14.57 -1.83 25.11
C GLU A 149 -16.07 -1.71 24.85
N ALA A 150 -16.71 -0.65 25.36
CA ALA A 150 -18.12 -0.37 25.08
C ALA A 150 -18.39 -0.20 23.58
N LYS A 151 -17.55 0.58 22.88
CA LYS A 151 -17.66 0.79 21.43
C LYS A 151 -17.44 -0.50 20.61
N ILE A 152 -16.55 -1.39 21.05
CA ILE A 152 -16.33 -2.68 20.40
C ILE A 152 -17.54 -3.62 20.64
N ALA A 153 -18.16 -3.55 21.82
CA ALA A 153 -19.33 -4.34 22.18
C ALA A 153 -20.60 -3.91 21.42
N ASP A 154 -20.76 -2.61 21.12
CA ASP A 154 -21.92 -2.04 20.40
C ASP A 154 -22.03 -2.48 18.92
N GLY A 155 -21.06 -3.23 18.37
CA GLY A 155 -21.06 -3.73 17.00
C GLY A 155 -20.39 -2.78 15.99
N PRO A 156 -20.34 -3.13 14.69
CA PRO A 156 -19.56 -2.35 13.73
C PRO A 156 -20.16 -0.97 13.52
N VAL A 157 -19.37 0.06 13.81
CA VAL A 157 -19.64 1.45 13.45
C VAL A 157 -19.46 1.61 11.94
N ALA A 158 -20.23 2.52 11.35
CA ALA A 158 -20.34 2.73 9.90
C ALA A 158 -18.98 2.81 9.20
N ASP A 159 -18.94 2.28 7.97
CA ASP A 159 -17.82 2.52 7.06
C ASP A 159 -17.47 3.99 7.05
N MET A 160 -16.17 4.23 7.16
CA MET A 160 -15.58 5.56 7.19
C MET A 160 -16.17 6.39 6.04
N PRO A 161 -16.65 7.64 6.29
CA PRO A 161 -17.32 8.40 5.25
C PRO A 161 -16.37 8.56 4.08
N VAL A 162 -16.65 7.82 2.99
CA VAL A 162 -16.01 8.02 1.71
C VAL A 162 -16.55 9.35 1.20
N GLY A 163 -15.98 10.44 1.72
CA GLY A 163 -16.27 11.77 1.23
C GLY A 163 -16.08 11.76 -0.29
N PRO A 164 -16.87 12.59 -1.01
CA PRO A 164 -16.73 12.70 -2.46
C PRO A 164 -15.26 12.90 -2.80
N PRO A 165 -14.77 12.30 -3.91
CA PRO A 165 -13.39 12.48 -4.33
C PRO A 165 -13.05 13.96 -4.26
N PRO A 166 -11.89 14.34 -3.68
CA PRO A 166 -11.52 15.73 -3.55
C PRO A 166 -11.74 16.41 -4.89
N SER A 167 -12.60 17.43 -4.93
CA SER A 167 -12.74 18.24 -6.13
C SER A 167 -11.35 18.70 -6.50
N ILE A 168 -10.87 18.31 -7.71
CA ILE A 168 -9.58 18.72 -8.25
C ILE A 168 -9.43 20.19 -7.89
N CYS A 169 -8.41 20.51 -7.11
CA CYS A 169 -8.11 21.88 -6.72
C CYS A 169 -7.77 22.63 -8.01
N ARG A 170 -8.80 23.12 -8.71
CA ARG A 170 -8.62 23.96 -9.88
C ARG A 170 -8.02 25.22 -9.32
N PHE A 171 -6.74 25.39 -9.64
CA PHE A 171 -5.94 26.55 -9.30
C PHE A 171 -6.78 27.82 -9.42
N GLY A 172 -6.93 28.53 -8.30
CA GLY A 172 -7.82 29.67 -8.16
C GLY A 172 -7.53 30.72 -9.23
N GLN A 173 -8.54 31.05 -10.02
CA GLN A 173 -8.51 32.20 -10.91
C GLN A 173 -8.70 33.46 -10.08
N VAL A 174 -7.62 33.99 -9.49
CA VAL A 174 -7.64 35.39 -9.05
C VAL A 174 -7.27 36.22 -10.27
N GLN A 175 -8.28 36.71 -10.99
CA GLN A 175 -8.08 37.56 -12.16
C GLN A 175 -8.47 39.00 -11.87
N ASP A 176 -7.56 39.91 -12.21
CA ASP A 176 -7.94 41.20 -12.75
C ASP A 176 -8.32 40.99 -14.22
N ILE A 177 -9.63 40.85 -14.47
CA ILE A 177 -10.24 40.45 -15.75
C ILE A 177 -9.83 41.41 -16.89
N LYS A 178 -9.66 42.71 -16.58
CA LYS A 178 -9.39 43.76 -17.59
C LYS A 178 -8.01 43.61 -18.22
N ASP A 179 -7.02 43.22 -17.43
CA ASP A 179 -5.64 43.03 -17.89
C ASP A 179 -5.49 41.79 -18.79
N VAL A 180 -6.36 40.79 -18.62
CA VAL A 180 -6.37 39.56 -19.43
C VAL A 180 -6.97 39.81 -20.81
N GLU A 181 -8.13 40.49 -20.87
CA GLU A 181 -8.81 40.82 -22.13
C GLU A 181 -7.95 41.72 -23.03
N ARG A 182 -7.24 42.68 -22.42
CA ARG A 182 -6.28 43.53 -23.15
C ARG A 182 -5.15 42.69 -23.76
N MET A 183 -4.60 41.73 -23.01
CA MET A 183 -3.51 40.87 -23.49
C MET A 183 -3.98 39.90 -24.58
N LYS A 184 -5.20 39.38 -24.48
CA LYS A 184 -5.84 38.57 -25.53
C LYS A 184 -6.00 39.36 -26.82
N SER A 185 -6.53 40.58 -26.73
CA SER A 185 -6.73 41.46 -27.89
C SER A 185 -5.40 41.83 -28.56
N TYR A 186 -4.38 42.16 -27.76
CA TYR A 186 -3.02 42.40 -28.27
C TYR A 186 -2.47 41.17 -28.99
N TRP A 187 -2.56 39.98 -28.37
CA TRP A 187 -2.09 38.73 -28.98
C TRP A 187 -2.77 38.43 -30.32
N LEU A 188 -4.08 38.62 -30.41
CA LEU A 188 -4.83 38.38 -31.65
C LEU A 188 -4.35 39.28 -32.80
N GLY A 189 -3.97 40.53 -32.50
CA GLY A 189 -3.45 41.50 -33.48
C GLY A 189 -2.01 41.25 -33.96
N LEU A 190 -1.26 40.34 -33.34
CA LEU A 190 0.12 40.01 -33.76
C LEU A 190 0.12 39.10 -34.99
N ASP A 191 1.13 39.25 -35.86
CA ASP A 191 1.31 38.41 -37.03
C ASP A 191 1.81 37.00 -36.67
N ASP A 192 1.61 36.06 -37.60
CA ASP A 192 1.96 34.65 -37.40
C ASP A 192 3.47 34.44 -37.19
N ASN A 193 4.33 35.25 -37.81
CA ASN A 193 5.77 35.10 -37.64
C ASN A 193 6.20 35.55 -36.24
N PHE A 194 5.63 36.63 -35.71
CA PHE A 194 5.84 37.03 -34.33
C PHE A 194 5.38 35.94 -33.37
N LYS A 195 4.17 35.39 -33.56
CA LYS A 195 3.62 34.33 -32.70
C LYS A 195 4.49 33.07 -32.71
N ARG A 196 5.03 32.66 -33.86
CA ARG A 196 6.01 31.56 -33.96
C ARG A 196 7.36 31.91 -33.34
N GLY A 197 7.78 33.17 -33.45
CA GLY A 197 8.96 33.74 -32.80
C GLY A 197 8.90 33.59 -31.28
N PHE A 198 7.75 33.95 -30.71
CA PHE A 198 7.45 33.93 -29.28
C PHE A 198 7.55 32.53 -28.63
N MET A 199 7.45 31.46 -29.43
CA MET A 199 7.58 30.08 -28.94
C MET A 199 9.03 29.65 -28.69
N LYS A 200 10.01 30.51 -28.98
CA LYS A 200 11.45 30.22 -28.83
C LYS A 200 12.00 31.06 -27.70
N VAL A 201 12.48 30.42 -26.63
CA VAL A 201 13.02 31.10 -25.46
C VAL A 201 14.51 30.82 -25.34
N ARG A 202 15.35 31.84 -25.49
CA ARG A 202 16.81 31.67 -25.36
C ARG A 202 17.16 31.34 -23.91
N ILE A 203 17.83 30.21 -23.69
CA ILE A 203 18.17 29.70 -22.35
C ILE A 203 19.02 30.71 -21.58
N ALA A 204 20.02 31.31 -22.22
CA ALA A 204 20.91 32.27 -21.57
C ALA A 204 20.19 33.55 -21.09
N GLU A 205 19.21 34.03 -21.85
CA GLU A 205 18.40 35.20 -21.46
C GLU A 205 17.47 34.85 -20.31
N PHE A 206 16.83 33.68 -20.38
CA PHE A 206 15.96 33.20 -19.32
C PHE A 206 16.73 32.90 -18.02
N GLU A 207 17.92 32.30 -18.10
CA GLU A 207 18.81 32.09 -16.96
C GLU A 207 19.17 33.42 -16.28
N LYS A 208 19.54 34.43 -17.09
CA LYS A 208 19.86 35.77 -16.58
C LYS A 208 18.64 36.39 -15.88
N TYR A 209 17.45 36.23 -16.46
CA TYR A 209 16.20 36.71 -15.89
C TYR A 209 15.87 36.06 -14.54
N VAL A 210 15.94 34.72 -14.47
CA VAL A 210 15.70 33.96 -13.22
C VAL A 210 16.72 34.37 -12.16
N LYS A 211 18.01 34.39 -12.50
CA LYS A 211 19.09 34.75 -11.56
C LYS A 211 18.91 36.16 -11.01
N ALA A 212 18.52 37.12 -11.84
CA ALA A 212 18.30 38.51 -11.41
C ALA A 212 17.14 38.65 -10.42
N LYS A 213 16.14 37.79 -10.53
CA LYS A 213 14.92 37.85 -9.71
C LYS A 213 14.99 37.01 -8.42
N THR A 214 15.71 35.88 -8.43
CA THR A 214 15.71 34.95 -7.28
C THR A 214 17.07 34.75 -6.63
N GLY A 215 18.16 35.15 -7.31
CA GLY A 215 19.53 34.85 -6.87
C GLY A 215 19.90 33.37 -6.88
N ARG A 216 18.98 32.44 -7.19
CA ARG A 216 19.19 30.99 -7.15
C ARG A 216 19.89 30.48 -8.42
N LYS A 217 20.70 29.43 -8.30
CA LYS A 217 21.41 28.75 -9.41
C LYS A 217 20.72 27.46 -9.86
N ASP A 218 19.54 27.16 -9.33
CA ASP A 218 18.90 25.86 -9.49
C ASP A 218 18.33 25.65 -10.91
N PHE A 219 17.96 26.71 -11.63
CA PHE A 219 17.62 26.62 -13.07
C PHE A 219 18.73 25.95 -13.89
N LYS A 220 19.99 26.35 -13.67
CA LYS A 220 21.14 25.78 -14.39
C LYS A 220 21.33 24.30 -14.08
N LYS A 221 21.05 23.87 -12.84
CA LYS A 221 21.12 22.45 -12.45
C LYS A 221 20.05 21.65 -13.19
N VAL A 222 18.82 22.17 -13.24
CA VAL A 222 17.70 21.53 -13.93
C VAL A 222 17.97 21.41 -15.43
N ILE A 223 18.36 22.50 -16.10
CA ILE A 223 18.67 22.45 -17.53
C ILE A 223 19.81 21.46 -17.82
N LYS A 224 20.90 21.47 -17.04
CA LYS A 224 21.98 20.49 -17.19
C LYS A 224 21.51 19.05 -17.01
N TYR A 225 20.62 18.80 -16.05
CA TYR A 225 20.04 17.48 -15.83
C TYR A 225 19.28 17.04 -17.08
N VAL A 226 18.35 17.87 -17.55
CA VAL A 226 17.47 17.56 -18.69
C VAL A 226 18.26 17.38 -19.99
N GLN A 227 19.28 18.21 -20.24
CA GLN A 227 20.19 18.04 -21.38
C GLN A 227 21.01 16.74 -21.30
N LYS A 228 21.33 16.28 -20.09
CA LYS A 228 22.06 15.02 -19.90
C LYS A 228 21.15 13.80 -20.07
N THR A 229 19.94 13.83 -19.52
CA THR A 229 19.03 12.67 -19.46
C THR A 229 18.03 12.62 -20.59
N GLN A 230 17.83 13.74 -21.29
CA GLN A 230 16.81 13.93 -22.33
C GLN A 230 15.39 13.62 -21.83
N LYS A 231 15.16 13.86 -20.53
CA LYS A 231 13.88 13.68 -19.84
C LYS A 231 13.62 14.81 -18.85
N TRP A 232 12.39 15.30 -18.85
CA TRP A 232 11.87 16.22 -17.83
C TRP A 232 11.43 15.52 -16.56
N ILE A 233 11.14 14.22 -16.63
CA ILE A 233 10.61 13.44 -15.52
C ILE A 233 11.71 12.54 -14.95
N ALA A 234 11.79 12.50 -13.63
CA ALA A 234 12.68 11.65 -12.86
C ALA A 234 11.97 11.16 -11.60
N TRP A 235 12.45 10.07 -11.02
CA TRP A 235 11.97 9.59 -9.73
C TRP A 235 13.07 9.74 -8.69
N ASN A 236 12.82 10.52 -7.65
CA ASN A 236 13.78 10.80 -6.60
C ASN A 236 13.30 10.22 -5.28
N CYS A 237 14.04 9.25 -4.76
CA CYS A 237 13.78 8.74 -3.42
C CYS A 237 14.05 9.84 -2.39
N ARG A 238 13.14 10.04 -1.43
CA ARG A 238 13.33 11.08 -0.41
C ARG A 238 13.95 10.56 0.89
N ASN A 239 14.21 9.26 0.98
CA ASN A 239 14.91 8.62 2.10
C ASN A 239 16.43 8.55 1.88
N CYS A 240 16.87 8.50 0.62
CA CYS A 240 18.29 8.40 0.28
C CYS A 240 18.62 9.26 -0.96
N GLU A 241 19.83 9.14 -1.50
CA GLU A 241 20.26 9.90 -2.68
C GLU A 241 19.87 9.25 -4.02
N GLY A 242 18.98 8.25 -4.00
CA GLY A 242 18.54 7.50 -5.18
C GLY A 242 17.75 8.34 -6.18
N LEU A 243 18.21 8.38 -7.43
CA LEU A 243 17.56 9.07 -8.55
C LEU A 243 17.44 8.13 -9.75
N PHE A 244 16.22 7.95 -10.25
CA PHE A 244 15.86 6.93 -11.24
C PHE A 244 15.21 7.54 -12.48
N SER A 245 15.36 6.84 -13.60
CA SER A 245 14.87 7.30 -14.91
C SER A 245 13.49 6.76 -15.27
N THR A 246 13.05 5.74 -14.54
CA THR A 246 11.74 5.09 -14.70
C THR A 246 11.07 4.87 -13.34
N SER A 247 9.74 4.75 -13.39
CA SER A 247 8.92 4.43 -12.23
C SER A 247 9.25 3.05 -11.65
N ASP A 248 9.52 2.06 -12.51
CA ASP A 248 9.79 0.69 -12.09
C ASP A 248 11.12 0.59 -11.31
N GLU A 249 12.18 1.24 -11.80
CA GLU A 249 13.46 1.33 -11.07
C GLU A 249 13.28 1.91 -9.66
N CYS A 250 12.48 2.96 -9.53
CA CYS A 250 12.20 3.59 -8.23
C CYS A 250 11.35 2.70 -7.33
N ARG A 251 10.34 2.02 -7.88
CA ARG A 251 9.49 1.08 -7.15
C ARG A 251 10.34 -0.04 -6.56
N ASP A 252 11.16 -0.67 -7.41
CA ASP A 252 12.03 -1.77 -7.01
C ASP A 252 13.04 -1.33 -5.95
N HIS A 253 13.60 -0.13 -6.08
CA HIS A 253 14.48 0.47 -5.06
C HIS A 253 13.78 0.64 -3.70
N ILE A 254 12.57 1.23 -3.67
CA ILE A 254 11.82 1.43 -2.43
C ILE A 254 11.55 0.08 -1.75
N GLU A 255 11.14 -0.92 -2.54
CA GLU A 255 10.87 -2.27 -2.03
C GLU A 255 12.12 -2.98 -1.49
N GLN A 256 13.28 -2.77 -2.11
CA GLN A 256 14.51 -3.47 -1.73
C GLN A 256 15.27 -2.79 -0.59
N GLU A 257 15.38 -1.46 -0.62
CA GLU A 257 16.24 -0.68 0.28
C GLU A 257 15.47 -0.11 1.48
N HIS A 258 14.16 0.13 1.34
CA HIS A 258 13.35 0.78 2.39
C HIS A 258 12.29 -0.13 3.01
N ALA A 259 12.12 -1.34 2.48
CA ALA A 259 11.37 -2.42 3.17
C ALA A 259 12.28 -3.35 4.00
N ALA A 260 13.53 -2.94 4.25
CA ALA A 260 14.55 -3.76 4.92
C ALA A 260 14.10 -4.13 6.34
N GLY A 261 13.88 -5.43 6.56
CA GLY A 261 13.22 -6.01 7.73
C GLY A 261 12.23 -7.11 7.34
N SER A 262 11.49 -6.91 6.23
CA SER A 262 10.42 -7.81 5.78
C SER A 262 10.86 -8.91 4.80
N LYS A 263 12.15 -9.21 4.70
CA LYS A 263 12.61 -10.35 3.90
C LYS A 263 12.32 -11.62 4.69
N ALA A 264 11.25 -12.32 4.34
CA ALA A 264 10.98 -13.66 4.83
C ALA A 264 12.23 -14.53 4.61
N SER A 265 12.91 -14.87 5.69
CA SER A 265 14.07 -15.74 5.67
C SER A 265 13.59 -17.15 5.29
N SER A 266 13.81 -17.48 4.02
CA SER A 266 13.54 -18.76 3.34
C SER A 266 12.18 -18.90 2.62
N ARG A 267 12.31 -19.29 1.34
CA ARG A 267 11.23 -19.55 0.38
C ARG A 267 10.36 -20.76 0.75
N LYS A 268 10.82 -21.62 1.67
CA LYS A 268 10.09 -22.81 2.13
C LYS A 268 8.85 -22.47 2.98
N HIS A 269 8.83 -21.30 3.63
CA HIS A 269 7.79 -20.91 4.58
C HIS A 269 7.00 -19.66 4.13
N THR A 270 7.08 -19.28 2.85
CA THR A 270 6.24 -18.23 2.28
C THR A 270 4.96 -18.83 1.70
N PRO A 271 3.76 -18.32 2.05
CA PRO A 271 2.54 -18.80 1.44
C PRO A 271 2.54 -18.53 -0.06
N GLN A 272 2.04 -19.49 -0.85
CA GLN A 272 1.99 -19.36 -2.30
C GLN A 272 0.60 -18.96 -2.75
N ARG A 273 0.53 -17.89 -3.55
CA ARG A 273 -0.70 -17.48 -4.23
C ARG A 273 -1.03 -18.50 -5.31
N ILE A 274 -2.32 -18.67 -5.55
CA ILE A 274 -2.77 -19.43 -6.72
C ILE A 274 -2.26 -18.78 -8.00
N ASN A 275 -1.92 -19.59 -8.98
CA ASN A 275 -1.46 -19.11 -10.28
C ASN A 275 -2.57 -18.35 -11.03
N ASP A 276 -2.23 -17.21 -11.63
CA ASP A 276 -3.08 -16.39 -12.51
C ASP A 276 -3.82 -17.17 -13.60
N ASP A 277 -3.20 -18.18 -14.20
CA ASP A 277 -3.82 -19.03 -15.22
C ASP A 277 -4.98 -19.86 -14.64
N TRP A 278 -4.79 -20.45 -13.45
CA TRP A 278 -5.87 -21.17 -12.76
C TRP A 278 -6.97 -20.18 -12.33
N ALA A 279 -6.60 -19.03 -11.80
CA ALA A 279 -7.52 -17.99 -11.35
C ALA A 279 -8.40 -17.45 -12.48
N LYS A 280 -7.85 -17.25 -13.69
CA LYS A 280 -8.61 -16.84 -14.88
C LYS A 280 -9.70 -17.86 -15.24
N LYS A 281 -9.43 -19.16 -15.07
CA LYS A 281 -10.37 -20.24 -15.42
C LYS A 281 -11.59 -20.29 -14.50
N VAL A 282 -11.52 -19.76 -13.27
CA VAL A 282 -12.67 -19.71 -12.33
C VAL A 282 -13.79 -18.80 -12.84
N ARG A 283 -13.42 -17.70 -13.52
CA ARG A 283 -14.38 -16.76 -14.09
C ARG A 283 -15.14 -17.37 -15.27
N CYS A 284 -14.55 -18.36 -15.93
CA CYS A 284 -15.08 -19.05 -17.08
C CYS A 284 -15.72 -20.40 -16.68
N GLY A 285 -16.52 -20.98 -17.57
CA GLY A 285 -16.99 -22.38 -17.45
C GLY A 285 -18.38 -22.62 -16.85
N SER A 286 -18.88 -23.83 -17.08
CA SER A 286 -20.14 -24.36 -16.56
C SER A 286 -19.86 -25.12 -15.25
N TRP A 287 -20.17 -24.48 -14.13
CA TRP A 287 -20.04 -25.05 -12.78
C TRP A 287 -21.20 -26.02 -12.52
N GLU A 288 -21.15 -27.18 -13.18
CA GLU A 288 -22.18 -28.22 -13.15
C GLU A 288 -21.62 -29.49 -12.50
N PRO A 289 -22.42 -30.22 -11.71
CA PRO A 289 -21.97 -31.46 -11.06
C PRO A 289 -21.59 -32.51 -12.10
N VAL A 290 -20.41 -33.11 -11.94
CA VAL A 290 -19.96 -34.25 -12.74
C VAL A 290 -20.43 -35.54 -12.06
N ASP A 291 -20.88 -36.49 -12.86
CA ASP A 291 -21.14 -37.87 -12.44
C ASP A 291 -19.78 -38.56 -12.22
N ALA A 292 -19.36 -38.63 -10.95
CA ALA A 292 -18.05 -39.13 -10.57
C ALA A 292 -17.84 -40.60 -10.98
N ALA A 293 -18.89 -41.44 -10.91
CA ALA A 293 -18.81 -42.85 -11.27
C ALA A 293 -18.64 -43.04 -12.79
N ALA A 294 -19.43 -42.33 -13.59
CA ALA A 294 -19.29 -42.35 -15.04
C ALA A 294 -17.94 -41.73 -15.48
N ALA A 295 -17.53 -40.64 -14.82
CA ALA A 295 -16.26 -40.00 -15.13
C ALA A 295 -15.04 -40.87 -14.76
N LEU A 296 -15.12 -41.65 -13.67
CA LEU A 296 -14.10 -42.64 -13.31
C LEU A 296 -13.88 -43.65 -14.44
N GLN A 297 -14.97 -44.21 -14.99
CA GLN A 297 -14.88 -45.14 -16.11
C GLN A 297 -14.22 -44.48 -17.33
N MET A 298 -14.51 -43.21 -17.61
CA MET A 298 -13.84 -42.47 -18.70
C MET A 298 -12.34 -42.28 -18.45
N ILE A 299 -11.93 -42.02 -17.19
CA ILE A 299 -10.52 -41.87 -16.81
C ILE A 299 -9.77 -43.21 -16.94
N GLU A 300 -10.38 -44.32 -16.50
CA GLU A 300 -9.74 -45.64 -16.55
C GLU A 300 -9.62 -46.19 -17.97
N HIS A 301 -10.64 -45.98 -18.81
CA HIS A 301 -10.70 -46.50 -20.18
C HIS A 301 -10.14 -45.55 -21.23
N GLN A 302 -9.61 -44.39 -20.83
CA GLN A 302 -9.04 -43.37 -21.75
C GLN A 302 -7.98 -43.94 -22.69
N TYR A 303 -7.26 -44.99 -22.28
CA TYR A 303 -6.19 -45.63 -23.06
C TYR A 303 -6.67 -46.62 -24.12
N SER A 304 -7.98 -46.92 -24.18
CA SER A 304 -8.48 -48.00 -25.04
C SER A 304 -8.79 -47.54 -26.46
N ASP A 305 -9.37 -46.34 -26.68
CA ASP A 305 -9.72 -45.82 -28.03
C ASP A 305 -10.27 -44.34 -28.07
N VAL A 306 -10.01 -43.47 -27.07
CA VAL A 306 -10.78 -42.22 -26.88
C VAL A 306 -10.03 -40.93 -27.30
N LYS A 307 -10.72 -40.00 -28.00
CA LYS A 307 -10.29 -38.61 -28.24
C LYS A 307 -9.82 -37.97 -26.92
N ARG A 308 -8.62 -37.35 -26.89
CA ARG A 308 -8.21 -36.50 -25.76
C ARG A 308 -9.30 -35.48 -25.43
N PHE A 309 -9.61 -35.31 -24.15
CA PHE A 309 -10.56 -34.32 -23.66
C PHE A 309 -10.27 -32.93 -24.25
N ALA A 310 -11.28 -32.32 -24.86
CA ALA A 310 -11.14 -31.02 -25.48
C ALA A 310 -11.43 -29.91 -24.46
N TYR A 311 -10.37 -29.25 -23.98
CA TYR A 311 -10.49 -28.13 -23.05
C TYR A 311 -10.54 -26.79 -23.79
N GLN A 312 -11.60 -26.00 -23.56
CA GLN A 312 -11.73 -24.63 -24.02
C GLN A 312 -11.77 -23.68 -22.81
N GLY A 313 -10.80 -22.76 -22.73
CA GLY A 313 -10.71 -21.81 -21.60
C GLY A 313 -10.52 -22.50 -20.24
N GLY A 314 -9.92 -23.69 -20.22
CA GLY A 314 -9.73 -24.48 -19.00
C GLY A 314 -10.89 -25.38 -18.60
N TRP A 315 -11.91 -25.55 -19.44
CA TRP A 315 -13.08 -26.40 -19.17
C TRP A 315 -13.34 -27.39 -20.30
N CYS A 316 -13.67 -28.63 -19.95
CA CYS A 316 -14.07 -29.70 -20.86
C CYS A 316 -15.58 -29.92 -20.76
N LYS A 317 -16.29 -29.97 -21.90
CA LYS A 317 -17.75 -30.21 -21.95
C LYS A 317 -18.10 -31.70 -22.08
N ASP A 318 -17.10 -32.54 -22.26
CA ASP A 318 -17.28 -33.97 -22.53
C ASP A 318 -17.47 -34.79 -21.24
N TRP A 319 -17.31 -34.17 -20.07
CA TRP A 319 -17.53 -34.83 -18.79
C TRP A 319 -19.02 -35.16 -18.57
N PRO A 320 -19.34 -36.34 -18.01
CA PRO A 320 -20.72 -36.75 -17.78
C PRO A 320 -21.30 -35.93 -16.64
N LEU A 321 -22.47 -35.33 -16.85
CA LEU A 321 -23.10 -34.46 -15.86
C LEU A 321 -24.09 -35.23 -14.99
N ALA A 322 -24.05 -34.97 -13.69
CA ALA A 322 -25.02 -35.48 -12.72
C ALA A 322 -26.18 -34.50 -12.56
N ARG A 323 -27.41 -35.02 -12.46
CA ARG A 323 -28.61 -34.23 -12.12
C ARG A 323 -28.71 -34.08 -10.61
N ASP A 324 -27.89 -33.22 -10.05
CA ASP A 324 -27.84 -32.96 -8.60
C ASP A 324 -28.05 -31.48 -8.31
N ALA A 325 -29.24 -31.14 -7.81
CA ALA A 325 -29.61 -29.76 -7.50
C ALA A 325 -28.84 -29.19 -6.30
N GLU A 326 -28.47 -30.03 -5.33
CA GLU A 326 -27.77 -29.63 -4.12
C GLU A 326 -26.31 -29.30 -4.44
N ARG A 327 -25.61 -30.20 -5.15
CA ARG A 327 -24.25 -29.95 -5.66
C ARG A 327 -24.24 -28.73 -6.60
N SER A 328 -25.26 -28.57 -7.45
CA SER A 328 -25.37 -27.39 -8.32
C SER A 328 -25.53 -26.08 -7.55
N ALA A 329 -26.25 -26.09 -6.43
CA ALA A 329 -26.36 -24.92 -5.55
C ALA A 329 -25.02 -24.62 -4.85
N ALA A 330 -24.36 -25.64 -4.30
CA ALA A 330 -23.08 -25.50 -3.64
C ALA A 330 -21.98 -24.98 -4.59
N LEU A 331 -21.87 -25.53 -5.81
CA LEU A 331 -20.92 -25.07 -6.83
C LEU A 331 -21.11 -23.60 -7.22
N ARG A 332 -22.37 -23.14 -7.34
CA ARG A 332 -22.67 -21.71 -7.58
C ARG A 332 -22.24 -20.84 -6.40
N GLY A 333 -22.50 -21.28 -5.17
CA GLY A 333 -22.04 -20.61 -3.95
C GLY A 333 -20.51 -20.49 -3.92
N ILE A 334 -19.81 -21.59 -4.15
CA ILE A 334 -18.33 -21.64 -4.18
C ILE A 334 -17.79 -20.67 -5.24
N ARG A 335 -18.30 -20.73 -6.47
CA ARG A 335 -17.89 -19.81 -7.54
C ARG A 335 -18.08 -18.35 -7.14
N SER A 336 -19.23 -18.01 -6.55
CA SER A 336 -19.56 -16.64 -6.16
C SER A 336 -18.57 -16.06 -5.14
N LEU A 337 -17.99 -16.90 -4.27
CA LEU A 337 -17.02 -16.50 -3.26
C LEU A 337 -15.56 -16.59 -3.75
N LEU A 338 -15.23 -17.52 -4.66
CA LEU A 338 -13.90 -17.62 -5.25
C LEU A 338 -13.55 -16.41 -6.12
N VAL A 339 -14.53 -15.81 -6.81
CA VAL A 339 -14.29 -14.64 -7.67
C VAL A 339 -13.73 -13.45 -6.86
N PRO A 340 -14.35 -13.01 -5.74
CA PRO A 340 -13.75 -12.03 -4.85
C PRO A 340 -12.36 -12.42 -4.30
N LEU A 341 -12.15 -13.68 -3.89
CA LEU A 341 -10.83 -14.13 -3.40
C LEU A 341 -9.72 -13.98 -4.44
N ILE A 342 -10.07 -14.19 -5.72
CA ILE A 342 -9.15 -13.99 -6.84
C ILE A 342 -8.92 -12.50 -7.10
N GLU A 343 -9.96 -11.68 -7.04
CA GLU A 343 -9.87 -10.23 -7.23
C GLU A 343 -8.98 -9.56 -6.18
N HIS A 344 -9.08 -10.00 -4.93
CA HIS A 344 -8.22 -9.56 -3.84
C HIS A 344 -6.86 -10.27 -3.78
N LYS A 345 -6.57 -11.20 -4.70
CA LYS A 345 -5.32 -12.00 -4.75
C LYS A 345 -4.98 -12.73 -3.44
N VAL A 346 -6.00 -13.22 -2.74
CA VAL A 346 -5.87 -13.90 -1.44
C VAL A 346 -6.02 -15.41 -1.51
N LEU A 347 -6.40 -15.97 -2.68
CA LEU A 347 -6.56 -17.41 -2.85
C LEU A 347 -5.19 -18.11 -2.88
N LEU A 348 -5.02 -19.13 -2.03
CA LEU A 348 -3.77 -19.88 -1.91
C LEU A 348 -3.66 -21.02 -2.93
N ASP A 349 -2.43 -21.38 -3.29
CA ASP A 349 -2.14 -22.57 -4.09
C ASP A 349 -2.48 -23.88 -3.35
N SER A 350 -2.32 -23.87 -2.01
CA SER A 350 -2.67 -25.01 -1.17
C SER A 350 -4.17 -25.35 -1.21
N PHE A 351 -5.05 -24.37 -1.50
CA PHE A 351 -6.47 -24.64 -1.73
C PHE A 351 -6.66 -25.62 -2.90
N ARG A 352 -5.99 -25.37 -4.03
CA ARG A 352 -6.01 -26.25 -5.20
C ARG A 352 -5.47 -27.62 -4.84
N ASP A 353 -4.30 -27.68 -4.21
CA ASP A 353 -3.67 -28.96 -3.87
C ASP A 353 -4.55 -29.83 -2.97
N ARG A 354 -5.32 -29.22 -2.06
CA ARG A 354 -6.27 -29.95 -1.21
C ARG A 354 -7.52 -30.43 -1.96
N VAL A 355 -8.09 -29.62 -2.84
CA VAL A 355 -9.15 -30.07 -3.76
C VAL A 355 -8.69 -31.30 -4.55
N ILE A 356 -7.46 -31.27 -5.07
CA ILE A 356 -6.89 -32.40 -5.81
C ILE A 356 -6.65 -33.61 -4.91
N HIS A 357 -6.19 -33.42 -3.69
CA HIS A 357 -6.01 -34.52 -2.73
C HIS A 357 -7.33 -35.25 -2.45
N SER A 358 -8.41 -34.52 -2.16
CA SER A 358 -9.70 -35.17 -1.92
C SER A 358 -10.28 -35.80 -3.18
N LEU A 359 -10.04 -35.20 -4.34
CA LEU A 359 -10.42 -35.83 -5.61
C LEU A 359 -9.70 -37.18 -5.83
N VAL A 360 -8.39 -37.26 -5.50
CA VAL A 360 -7.61 -38.51 -5.52
C VAL A 360 -8.20 -39.53 -4.56
N GLU A 361 -8.55 -39.13 -3.34
CA GLU A 361 -9.12 -40.03 -2.33
C GLU A 361 -10.51 -40.56 -2.73
N ASN A 362 -11.39 -39.70 -3.25
CA ASN A 362 -12.76 -40.10 -3.59
C ASN A 362 -12.84 -40.97 -4.83
N LEU A 363 -12.08 -40.62 -5.86
CA LEU A 363 -12.06 -41.37 -7.10
C LEU A 363 -11.15 -42.60 -6.99
N GLY A 364 -10.24 -42.66 -6.01
CA GLY A 364 -9.26 -43.75 -5.91
C GLY A 364 -8.29 -43.81 -7.10
N VAL A 365 -8.07 -42.68 -7.79
CA VAL A 365 -7.15 -42.57 -8.94
C VAL A 365 -5.90 -41.79 -8.57
N SER A 366 -4.76 -42.13 -9.19
CA SER A 366 -3.51 -41.43 -8.91
C SER A 366 -3.52 -39.98 -9.41
N ARG A 367 -2.69 -39.13 -8.79
CA ARG A 367 -2.55 -37.72 -9.20
C ARG A 367 -2.09 -37.58 -10.65
N GLU A 368 -1.27 -38.50 -11.13
CA GLU A 368 -0.77 -38.55 -12.51
C GLU A 368 -1.93 -38.74 -13.49
N LYS A 369 -2.88 -39.66 -13.20
CA LYS A 369 -4.07 -39.85 -14.04
C LYS A 369 -4.94 -38.59 -14.11
N LEU A 370 -5.12 -37.88 -12.98
CA LEU A 370 -5.82 -36.60 -12.97
C LEU A 370 -5.08 -35.53 -13.77
N SER A 371 -3.74 -35.57 -13.76
CA SER A 371 -2.89 -34.67 -14.55
C SER A 371 -3.00 -34.96 -16.05
N ASP A 372 -3.03 -36.23 -16.45
CA ASP A 372 -3.25 -36.65 -17.84
C ASP A 372 -4.62 -36.18 -18.36
N CYS A 373 -5.61 -36.11 -17.46
CA CYS A 373 -6.92 -35.51 -17.71
C CYS A 373 -6.95 -33.99 -17.60
N ARG A 374 -5.85 -33.32 -17.22
CA ARG A 374 -5.74 -31.87 -16.97
C ARG A 374 -6.65 -31.34 -15.85
N LEU A 375 -7.19 -32.22 -14.99
CA LEU A 375 -8.04 -31.81 -13.87
C LEU A 375 -7.24 -31.10 -12.77
N VAL A 376 -5.95 -31.44 -12.61
CA VAL A 376 -5.04 -30.79 -11.65
C VAL A 376 -4.84 -29.30 -11.95
N GLU A 377 -4.87 -28.92 -13.23
CA GLU A 377 -4.60 -27.56 -13.72
C GLU A 377 -5.85 -26.67 -13.78
N THR A 378 -7.02 -27.19 -13.42
CA THR A 378 -8.31 -26.55 -13.69
C THR A 378 -9.23 -26.55 -12.46
N PRO A 379 -10.07 -25.51 -12.28
CA PRO A 379 -11.09 -25.49 -11.23
C PRO A 379 -12.21 -26.52 -11.45
N GLN A 380 -12.28 -27.12 -12.64
CA GLN A 380 -13.29 -28.13 -12.98
C GLN A 380 -13.17 -29.39 -12.10
N SER A 381 -12.01 -29.64 -11.49
CA SER A 381 -11.83 -30.67 -10.45
C SER A 381 -12.84 -30.56 -9.30
N ILE A 382 -13.23 -29.34 -8.91
CA ILE A 382 -14.24 -29.11 -7.87
C ILE A 382 -15.61 -29.69 -8.26
N CYS A 383 -15.93 -29.74 -9.55
CA CYS A 383 -17.22 -30.24 -10.04
C CYS A 383 -17.39 -31.76 -9.86
N PHE A 384 -16.32 -32.49 -9.54
CA PHE A 384 -16.34 -33.93 -9.28
C PHE A 384 -16.63 -34.27 -7.82
N LEU A 385 -16.53 -33.29 -6.92
CA LEU A 385 -16.67 -33.51 -5.48
C LEU A 385 -18.12 -33.77 -5.08
N GLU A 386 -18.28 -34.51 -3.98
CA GLU A 386 -19.56 -34.85 -3.37
C GLU A 386 -20.12 -33.68 -2.55
N CYS A 387 -21.42 -33.73 -2.25
CA CYS A 387 -22.11 -32.60 -1.59
C CYS A 387 -21.46 -32.19 -0.26
N HIS A 388 -21.07 -33.16 0.57
CA HIS A 388 -20.45 -32.89 1.87
C HIS A 388 -19.11 -32.11 1.74
N GLU A 389 -18.31 -32.41 0.73
CA GLU A 389 -17.03 -31.74 0.48
C GLU A 389 -17.23 -30.35 -0.10
N LEU A 390 -18.19 -30.20 -1.02
CA LEU A 390 -18.58 -28.89 -1.54
C LEU A 390 -19.06 -27.98 -0.39
N ASN A 391 -19.82 -28.51 0.55
CA ASN A 391 -20.25 -27.77 1.74
C ASN A 391 -19.06 -27.43 2.66
N GLN A 392 -18.06 -28.31 2.80
CA GLN A 392 -16.82 -27.99 3.52
C GLN A 392 -16.03 -26.88 2.82
N ILE A 393 -15.91 -26.90 1.48
CA ILE A 393 -15.29 -25.84 0.68
C ILE A 393 -16.04 -24.52 0.90
N LEU A 394 -17.36 -24.55 0.79
CA LEU A 394 -18.20 -23.38 0.94
C LEU A 394 -18.03 -22.76 2.34
N ALA A 395 -18.10 -23.56 3.40
CA ALA A 395 -17.92 -23.11 4.78
C ALA A 395 -16.51 -22.53 4.99
N PHE A 396 -15.49 -23.18 4.44
CA PHE A 396 -14.12 -22.72 4.52
C PHE A 396 -13.92 -21.39 3.78
N ILE A 397 -14.38 -21.28 2.55
CA ILE A 397 -14.28 -20.04 1.76
C ILE A 397 -15.10 -18.91 2.42
N SER A 398 -16.22 -19.22 3.05
CA SER A 398 -17.04 -18.24 3.77
C SER A 398 -16.36 -17.73 5.05
N SER A 399 -15.34 -18.43 5.56
CA SER A 399 -14.59 -18.02 6.76
C SER A 399 -13.56 -16.92 6.49
N PHE A 400 -13.21 -16.68 5.22
CA PHE A 400 -12.30 -15.58 4.86
C PHE A 400 -12.98 -14.24 5.10
N LYS A 401 -12.28 -13.37 5.83
CA LYS A 401 -12.65 -11.97 5.98
C LYS A 401 -11.81 -11.14 5.02
N PHE A 402 -12.47 -10.48 4.07
CA PHE A 402 -11.84 -9.69 3.01
C PHE A 402 -11.48 -8.27 3.45
N GLU A 403 -12.08 -7.80 4.54
CA GLU A 403 -11.93 -6.42 5.00
C GLU A 403 -10.69 -6.27 5.88
N ARG A 404 -9.62 -5.73 5.29
CA ARG A 404 -8.59 -5.02 6.04
C ARG A 404 -8.82 -3.52 5.86
N TYR A 405 -9.44 -2.88 6.85
CA TYR A 405 -9.52 -1.42 6.90
C TYR A 405 -8.21 -0.81 7.42
N ASP A 406 -7.13 -0.95 6.65
CA ASP A 406 -5.90 -0.16 6.85
C ASP A 406 -5.96 1.21 6.15
N CYS A 407 -7.07 1.47 5.44
CA CYS A 407 -7.40 2.73 4.79
C CYS A 407 -6.32 3.18 3.77
N VAL A 408 -5.55 2.24 3.23
CA VAL A 408 -4.56 2.52 2.18
C VAL A 408 -5.22 3.14 0.93
N ASP A 409 -6.49 2.83 0.68
CA ASP A 409 -7.26 3.45 -0.40
C ASP A 409 -7.46 4.97 -0.20
N LEU A 410 -7.64 5.42 1.05
CA LEU A 410 -7.76 6.85 1.36
C LEU A 410 -6.43 7.58 1.14
N VAL A 411 -5.33 6.97 1.59
CA VAL A 411 -3.97 7.45 1.33
C VAL A 411 -3.74 7.52 -0.18
N SER A 412 -4.10 6.46 -0.91
CA SER A 412 -3.95 6.37 -2.36
C SER A 412 -4.73 7.45 -3.10
N ARG A 413 -5.97 7.73 -2.72
CA ARG A 413 -6.78 8.82 -3.31
C ARG A 413 -6.19 10.20 -3.01
N ALA A 414 -5.69 10.42 -1.80
CA ALA A 414 -5.05 11.68 -1.43
C ALA A 414 -3.77 11.90 -2.25
N VAL A 415 -2.91 10.88 -2.32
CA VAL A 415 -1.67 10.91 -3.11
C VAL A 415 -1.97 11.07 -4.59
N GLU A 416 -3.00 10.41 -5.12
CA GLU A 416 -3.41 10.56 -6.52
C GLU A 416 -3.81 12.01 -6.82
N THR A 417 -4.52 12.68 -5.92
CA THR A 417 -4.89 14.09 -6.07
C THR A 417 -3.66 14.99 -6.13
N VAL A 418 -2.69 14.77 -5.23
CA VAL A 418 -1.42 15.50 -5.18
C VAL A 418 -0.61 15.23 -6.45
N TRP A 419 -0.49 13.97 -6.85
CA TRP A 419 0.22 13.56 -8.06
C TRP A 419 -0.38 14.21 -9.31
N GLN A 420 -1.70 14.14 -9.48
CA GLN A 420 -2.41 14.78 -10.61
C GLN A 420 -2.17 16.29 -10.68
N SER A 421 -2.04 16.97 -9.54
CA SER A 421 -1.75 18.41 -9.50
C SER A 421 -0.35 18.77 -10.00
N THR A 422 0.58 17.81 -9.98
CA THR A 422 1.97 17.99 -10.45
C THR A 422 2.20 17.56 -11.90
N ARG A 423 1.22 16.91 -12.53
CA ARG A 423 1.33 16.45 -13.91
C ARG A 423 1.24 17.59 -14.90
N PHE A 424 2.02 17.47 -15.97
CA PHE A 424 2.19 18.53 -16.95
C PHE A 424 1.65 18.09 -18.31
N LYS A 425 0.94 18.98 -19.02
CA LYS A 425 0.34 18.66 -20.32
C LYS A 425 1.20 19.11 -21.50
N GLU A 426 1.93 20.19 -21.29
CA GLU A 426 2.71 20.86 -22.32
C GLU A 426 4.09 20.23 -22.49
N ARG A 427 4.56 20.21 -23.72
CA ARG A 427 5.94 19.81 -24.02
C ARG A 427 6.86 21.02 -23.99
N ILE A 428 8.08 20.81 -23.55
CA ILE A 428 9.16 21.79 -23.63
C ILE A 428 10.34 21.06 -24.28
N ASP A 429 10.68 21.43 -25.50
CA ASP A 429 11.72 20.77 -26.29
C ASP A 429 12.94 21.69 -26.42
N PHE A 430 14.01 21.23 -27.10
CA PHE A 430 15.21 22.04 -27.34
C PHE A 430 15.45 22.21 -28.85
N ASP A 431 16.19 23.25 -29.21
CA ASP A 431 16.79 23.32 -30.54
C ASP A 431 17.97 22.34 -30.64
N LEU A 432 18.43 22.08 -31.88
CA LEU A 432 19.56 21.16 -32.15
C LEU A 432 20.85 21.52 -31.40
N LYS A 433 21.06 22.80 -31.05
CA LYS A 433 22.23 23.28 -30.31
C LYS A 433 21.98 23.43 -28.81
N GLU A 434 20.78 23.12 -28.33
CA GLU A 434 20.32 23.29 -26.95
C GLU A 434 20.59 24.70 -26.38
N THR A 435 20.38 25.72 -27.22
CA THR A 435 20.47 27.15 -26.88
C THR A 435 19.10 27.79 -26.64
N PHE A 436 18.02 27.16 -27.10
CA PHE A 436 16.64 27.59 -26.96
C PHE A 436 15.78 26.49 -26.34
N LEU A 437 14.88 26.90 -25.44
CA LEU A 437 13.69 26.14 -25.09
C LEU A 437 12.62 26.40 -26.15
N LEU A 438 12.00 25.33 -26.63
CA LEU A 438 10.93 25.34 -27.61
C LEU A 438 9.62 25.01 -26.89
N LEU A 439 8.71 25.99 -26.83
CA LEU A 439 7.40 25.81 -26.21
C LEU A 439 6.49 24.92 -27.07
N ASP A 440 5.57 24.20 -26.44
CA ASP A 440 4.63 23.33 -27.13
C ASP A 440 3.83 24.07 -28.23
N LYS A 441 4.06 23.70 -29.49
CA LYS A 441 3.33 24.28 -30.63
C LYS A 441 1.81 24.09 -30.55
N ARG A 442 1.31 23.12 -29.78
CA ARG A 442 -0.13 22.91 -29.55
C ARG A 442 -0.78 24.09 -28.82
N LEU A 443 -0.01 24.86 -28.04
CA LEU A 443 -0.47 26.09 -27.38
C LEU A 443 -0.89 27.17 -28.40
N LEU A 444 -0.33 27.16 -29.61
CA LEU A 444 -0.74 28.08 -30.68
C LEU A 444 -2.09 27.71 -31.30
N ARG A 445 -2.69 26.56 -30.97
CA ARG A 445 -3.95 26.07 -31.54
C ARG A 445 -5.00 25.70 -30.49
N GLY A 446 -4.69 25.81 -29.20
CA GLY A 446 -5.58 25.38 -28.11
C GLY A 446 -5.72 23.86 -27.94
N GLN A 447 -4.78 23.06 -28.45
CA GLN A 447 -4.90 21.59 -28.52
C GLN A 447 -4.10 20.87 -27.40
N VAL A 448 -4.25 21.32 -26.14
CA VAL A 448 -3.53 20.75 -24.98
C VAL A 448 -4.52 20.07 -24.02
N ASP A 449 -4.94 18.87 -24.38
CA ASP A 449 -5.94 18.07 -23.66
C ASP A 449 -5.30 16.94 -22.82
N HIS A 450 -4.22 16.34 -23.30
CA HIS A 450 -3.56 15.18 -22.67
C HIS A 450 -2.28 15.54 -21.89
N PHE A 451 -2.05 14.81 -20.78
CA PHE A 451 -0.82 14.87 -19.99
C PHE A 451 0.36 14.22 -20.74
N ASP A 452 1.56 14.72 -20.49
CA ASP A 452 2.80 14.17 -21.02
C ASP A 452 3.59 13.48 -19.89
N ASP A 453 3.19 12.26 -19.55
CA ASP A 453 3.78 11.48 -18.45
C ASP A 453 5.14 10.86 -18.79
N GLU A 454 5.54 10.90 -20.06
CA GLU A 454 6.86 10.42 -20.48
C GLU A 454 7.94 11.49 -20.32
N GLY A 455 7.57 12.76 -20.47
CA GLY A 455 8.48 13.90 -20.34
C GLY A 455 9.68 13.83 -21.27
N ARG A 456 9.56 13.16 -22.43
CA ARG A 456 10.67 13.00 -23.38
C ARG A 456 11.02 14.34 -24.03
N VAL A 457 12.32 14.63 -24.05
CA VAL A 457 12.85 15.80 -24.75
C VAL A 457 13.10 15.44 -26.20
N ASN A 458 12.61 16.28 -27.11
CA ASN A 458 12.95 16.20 -28.53
C ASN A 458 13.82 17.39 -28.94
N HIS A 459 14.56 17.22 -30.02
CA HIS A 459 15.35 18.28 -30.64
C HIS A 459 14.81 18.61 -32.01
N PHE A 460 14.61 19.91 -32.26
CA PHE A 460 14.11 20.36 -33.55
C PHE A 460 14.89 21.55 -34.09
N GLU A 461 14.90 21.67 -35.42
CA GLU A 461 15.24 22.92 -36.06
C GLU A 461 14.06 23.90 -35.87
N PRO A 462 14.22 25.02 -35.11
CA PRO A 462 13.08 25.83 -34.68
C PRO A 462 12.29 26.42 -35.85
N THR A 463 12.97 26.80 -36.93
CA THR A 463 12.34 27.34 -38.13
C THR A 463 11.39 26.32 -38.78
N VAL A 464 11.82 25.06 -38.88
CA VAL A 464 11.03 23.96 -39.44
C VAL A 464 9.91 23.54 -38.49
N HIS A 465 10.19 23.46 -37.19
CA HIS A 465 9.24 22.97 -36.18
C HIS A 465 7.94 23.78 -36.15
N TYR A 466 8.04 25.11 -36.25
CA TYR A 466 6.89 26.01 -36.20
C TYR A 466 6.36 26.45 -37.58
N ALA A 467 7.09 26.24 -38.68
CA ALA A 467 6.72 26.77 -40.01
C ALA A 467 5.31 26.38 -40.48
N ARG A 468 4.88 25.15 -40.19
CA ARG A 468 3.56 24.61 -40.60
C ARG A 468 2.44 24.87 -39.59
N VAL A 469 2.75 25.57 -38.49
CA VAL A 469 1.78 25.88 -37.44
C VAL A 469 1.08 27.18 -37.83
N HIS A 470 -0.24 27.12 -37.99
CA HIS A 470 -1.10 28.29 -38.15
C HIS A 470 -1.65 28.65 -36.76
N PRO A 471 -1.14 29.72 -36.12
CA PRO A 471 -1.65 30.17 -34.83
C PRO A 471 -3.13 30.53 -34.92
N ARG A 472 -3.92 30.14 -33.92
CA ARG A 472 -5.35 30.43 -33.82
C ARG A 472 -5.71 30.74 -32.37
N GLY A 473 -6.69 31.62 -32.19
CA GLY A 473 -7.23 31.93 -30.87
C GLY A 473 -6.24 32.63 -29.94
N ASP A 474 -6.56 32.58 -28.65
CA ASP A 474 -5.83 33.22 -27.56
C ASP A 474 -5.45 32.24 -26.44
N ASP A 475 -5.47 30.94 -26.73
CA ASP A 475 -5.26 29.87 -25.74
C ASP A 475 -3.91 29.99 -25.02
N ILE A 476 -2.86 30.42 -25.72
CA ILE A 476 -1.56 30.70 -25.11
C ILE A 476 -1.63 31.82 -24.08
N VAL A 477 -2.44 32.86 -24.30
CA VAL A 477 -2.65 33.95 -23.34
C VAL A 477 -3.36 33.42 -22.10
N THR A 478 -4.36 32.56 -22.32
CA THR A 478 -5.08 31.86 -21.25
C THR A 478 -4.12 30.95 -20.46
N TRP A 479 -3.24 30.21 -21.14
CA TRP A 479 -2.21 29.37 -20.53
C TRP A 479 -1.19 30.17 -19.72
N LEU A 480 -0.69 31.29 -20.25
CA LEU A 480 0.25 32.19 -19.57
C LEU A 480 -0.33 32.76 -18.26
N LYS A 481 -1.64 32.98 -18.23
CA LYS A 481 -2.36 33.53 -17.07
C LYS A 481 -2.78 32.46 -16.07
N HIS A 482 -2.75 31.18 -16.42
CA HIS A 482 -2.92 30.09 -15.47
C HIS A 482 -1.70 30.05 -14.53
N ARG A 483 -1.81 30.73 -13.39
CA ARG A 483 -0.76 30.85 -12.37
C ARG A 483 -0.87 29.73 -11.34
N PHE A 484 0.29 29.26 -10.88
CA PHE A 484 0.38 28.44 -9.68
C PHE A 484 0.09 29.33 -8.46
N PRO A 485 -0.70 28.86 -7.49
CA PRO A 485 -1.06 29.61 -6.29
C PRO A 485 0.09 29.55 -5.28
N GLU A 486 1.04 30.46 -5.42
CA GLU A 486 1.82 30.92 -4.26
C GLU A 486 1.71 32.44 -4.22
N ASP A 487 1.57 32.98 -3.01
CA ASP A 487 1.49 34.40 -2.70
C ASP A 487 2.66 35.13 -3.36
N ASP A 488 2.32 36.25 -4.00
CA ASP A 488 3.23 37.28 -4.48
C ASP A 488 4.11 36.91 -5.70
N GLY A 489 3.95 37.70 -6.77
CA GLY A 489 4.55 37.44 -8.08
C GLY A 489 6.04 37.04 -8.09
N PHE A 490 6.33 35.97 -8.84
CA PHE A 490 7.68 35.45 -9.11
C PHE A 490 8.42 34.88 -7.89
N ALA A 491 7.81 33.90 -7.21
CA ALA A 491 8.58 32.90 -6.46
C ALA A 491 9.10 31.82 -7.44
N PHE A 492 10.41 31.57 -7.43
CA PHE A 492 10.95 30.37 -8.08
C PHE A 492 10.70 29.21 -7.11
N PRO A 493 10.08 28.09 -7.54
CA PRO A 493 9.62 27.08 -6.62
C PRO A 493 10.72 26.62 -5.67
N GLU A 494 10.34 26.20 -4.47
CA GLU A 494 11.27 25.57 -3.53
C GLU A 494 12.01 24.40 -4.21
N PRO A 495 13.24 24.05 -3.81
CA PRO A 495 13.96 22.93 -4.42
C PRO A 495 13.04 21.71 -4.51
N VAL A 496 13.11 20.95 -5.60
CA VAL A 496 12.17 19.84 -5.81
C VAL A 496 12.23 18.82 -4.66
N SER A 497 13.33 18.77 -3.91
CA SER A 497 13.47 18.01 -2.67
C SER A 497 12.51 18.42 -1.54
N MET A 498 11.86 19.58 -1.61
CA MET A 498 10.94 20.08 -0.57
C MET A 498 9.47 19.76 -0.88
N HIS A 499 9.13 19.51 -2.14
CA HIS A 499 7.73 19.34 -2.57
C HIS A 499 7.15 18.04 -2.02
N ASN A 500 6.01 18.12 -1.34
CA ASN A 500 5.26 17.00 -0.76
C ASN A 500 6.11 16.10 0.17
N PHE A 501 7.20 16.64 0.75
CA PHE A 501 8.13 15.86 1.58
C PHE A 501 7.47 15.40 2.88
N ASP A 502 6.63 16.25 3.45
CA ASP A 502 5.76 15.94 4.59
C ASP A 502 4.80 14.78 4.30
N ILE A 503 4.14 14.80 3.13
CA ILE A 503 3.26 13.71 2.68
C ILE A 503 4.08 12.43 2.47
N TRP A 504 5.26 12.54 1.85
CA TRP A 504 6.17 11.42 1.69
C TRP A 504 6.53 10.77 3.04
N VAL A 505 6.92 11.58 4.04
CA VAL A 505 7.26 11.06 5.37
C VAL A 505 6.07 10.31 5.96
N ALA A 506 4.86 10.89 5.91
CA ALA A 506 3.65 10.26 6.43
C ALA A 506 3.32 8.93 5.73
N VAL A 507 3.41 8.88 4.40
CA VAL A 507 3.18 7.65 3.62
C VAL A 507 4.26 6.60 3.89
N MET A 508 5.53 7.00 4.01
CA MET A 508 6.63 6.10 4.38
C MET A 508 6.41 5.47 5.76
N ARG A 509 5.83 6.21 6.71
CA ARG A 509 5.48 5.69 8.03
C ARG A 509 4.34 4.68 7.95
N GLY A 510 3.28 4.96 7.19
CA GLY A 510 2.23 3.96 6.91
C GLY A 510 2.78 2.68 6.24
N PHE A 511 3.76 2.83 5.35
CA PHE A 511 4.49 1.72 4.73
C PHE A 511 5.28 0.90 5.76
N HIS A 512 6.06 1.54 6.64
CA HIS A 512 6.82 0.86 7.70
C HIS A 512 5.90 0.12 8.68
N PHE A 513 4.80 0.75 9.11
CA PHE A 513 3.78 0.12 9.95
C PHE A 513 3.22 -1.17 9.31
N THR A 514 2.97 -1.12 7.99
CA THR A 514 2.50 -2.26 7.22
C THR A 514 3.55 -3.37 7.15
N CYS A 515 4.82 -3.04 6.93
CA CYS A 515 5.94 -3.99 6.94
C CYS A 515 6.10 -4.67 8.32
N LYS A 516 6.10 -3.92 9.43
CA LYS A 516 6.16 -4.46 10.80
C LYS A 516 4.98 -5.40 11.10
N THR A 517 3.79 -5.03 10.64
CA THR A 517 2.59 -5.88 10.74
C THR A 517 2.79 -7.18 9.97
N LEU A 518 3.33 -7.11 8.76
CA LEU A 518 3.60 -8.26 7.90
C LEU A 518 4.61 -9.22 8.55
N GLU A 519 5.71 -8.70 9.09
CA GLU A 519 6.72 -9.47 9.84
C GLU A 519 6.11 -10.21 11.02
N THR A 520 5.28 -9.52 11.80
CA THR A 520 4.57 -10.13 12.93
C THR A 520 3.66 -11.28 12.47
N LYS A 521 2.99 -11.14 11.33
CA LYS A 521 2.15 -12.21 10.77
C LYS A 521 2.97 -13.38 10.26
N TYR A 522 4.11 -13.13 9.61
CA TYR A 522 5.03 -14.18 9.19
C TYR A 522 5.60 -14.95 10.38
N ALA A 523 6.00 -14.27 11.46
CA ALA A 523 6.46 -14.91 12.70
C ALA A 523 5.37 -15.82 13.30
N LYS A 524 4.14 -15.31 13.44
CA LYS A 524 3.00 -16.09 13.93
C LYS A 524 2.68 -17.30 13.04
N ARG A 525 2.76 -17.12 11.73
CA ARG A 525 2.57 -18.21 10.75
C ARG A 525 3.60 -19.32 10.95
N LEU A 526 4.87 -18.95 11.16
CA LEU A 526 5.94 -19.91 11.39
C LEU A 526 5.67 -20.75 12.65
N THR A 527 5.35 -20.11 13.76
CA THR A 527 4.99 -20.79 15.00
C THR A 527 3.80 -21.73 14.83
N LEU A 528 2.76 -21.32 14.07
CA LEU A 528 1.63 -22.20 13.77
C LEU A 528 2.06 -23.45 12.99
N ILE A 529 2.95 -23.29 12.00
CA ILE A 529 3.43 -24.43 11.19
C ILE A 529 4.25 -25.39 12.06
N GLU A 530 5.19 -24.89 12.85
CA GLU A 530 6.00 -25.70 13.76
C GLU A 530 5.11 -26.50 14.72
N TYR A 531 4.08 -25.85 15.27
CA TYR A 531 3.09 -26.51 16.11
C TYR A 531 2.33 -27.63 15.37
N TYR A 532 1.93 -27.39 14.12
CA TYR A 532 1.22 -28.40 13.32
C TYR A 532 2.11 -29.56 12.85
N GLU A 533 3.38 -29.28 12.55
CA GLU A 533 4.37 -30.32 12.25
C GLU A 533 4.57 -31.23 13.47
N ALA A 534 4.72 -30.64 14.66
CA ALA A 534 4.84 -31.39 15.89
C ALA A 534 3.59 -32.23 16.22
N LEU A 535 2.38 -31.68 16.04
CA LEU A 535 1.13 -32.46 16.18
C LEU A 535 1.04 -33.63 15.19
N THR A 536 1.57 -33.46 13.97
CA THR A 536 1.60 -34.50 12.95
C THR A 536 2.58 -35.61 13.34
N GLU A 537 3.75 -35.25 13.87
CA GLU A 537 4.74 -36.21 14.39
C GLU A 537 4.17 -36.99 15.58
N VAL A 538 3.55 -36.31 16.56
CA VAL A 538 2.88 -36.96 17.69
C VAL A 538 1.80 -37.94 17.21
N ARG A 539 1.02 -37.58 16.17
CA ARG A 539 0.04 -38.48 15.56
C ARG A 539 0.72 -39.74 15.01
N GLU A 540 1.81 -39.60 14.26
CA GLU A 540 2.53 -40.75 13.71
C GLU A 540 3.08 -41.67 14.81
N ILE A 541 3.60 -41.09 15.89
CA ILE A 541 4.09 -41.84 17.06
C ILE A 541 2.94 -42.58 17.73
N CYS A 542 1.82 -41.91 18.04
CA CYS A 542 0.64 -42.54 18.63
C CYS A 542 0.07 -43.67 17.75
N GLN A 543 0.09 -43.51 16.42
CA GLN A 543 -0.33 -44.55 15.47
C GLN A 543 0.62 -45.76 15.46
N LYS A 544 1.93 -45.54 15.63
CA LYS A 544 2.96 -46.59 15.67
C LYS A 544 2.97 -47.33 17.01
N GLU A 545 2.85 -46.62 18.12
CA GLU A 545 3.11 -47.16 19.46
C GLU A 545 1.86 -47.68 20.19
N LYS A 546 0.64 -47.36 19.72
CA LYS A 546 -0.62 -47.63 20.44
C LYS A 546 -0.59 -47.18 21.92
N ASN A 547 0.22 -46.19 22.25
CA ASN A 547 0.47 -45.77 23.63
C ASN A 547 0.22 -44.26 23.78
N ASP A 548 -0.59 -43.91 24.79
CA ASP A 548 -1.25 -42.61 24.95
C ASP A 548 -0.42 -41.59 25.76
N THR A 549 0.76 -41.97 26.27
CA THR A 549 1.61 -41.13 27.13
C THR A 549 2.36 -40.01 26.40
N ALA A 550 2.59 -40.13 25.08
CA ALA A 550 3.35 -39.15 24.31
C ALA A 550 2.61 -37.80 24.12
N LEU A 551 1.28 -37.83 24.00
CA LEU A 551 0.46 -36.62 23.77
C LEU A 551 0.39 -35.73 25.02
N THR A 552 0.25 -36.33 26.20
CA THR A 552 0.17 -35.60 27.48
C THR A 552 1.50 -34.92 27.82
N GLN A 553 2.62 -35.59 27.53
CA GLN A 553 3.97 -35.03 27.70
C GLN A 553 4.18 -33.84 26.73
N PHE A 554 3.77 -33.96 25.46
CA PHE A 554 3.89 -32.89 24.47
C PHE A 554 3.12 -31.61 24.87
N ILE A 555 1.87 -31.74 25.34
CA ILE A 555 1.05 -30.61 25.80
C ILE A 555 1.71 -29.90 26.98
N HIS A 556 2.28 -30.65 27.93
CA HIS A 556 2.96 -30.10 29.09
C HIS A 556 4.27 -29.37 28.71
N ASP A 557 5.02 -29.88 27.73
CA ASP A 557 6.34 -29.36 27.38
C ASP A 557 6.29 -28.10 26.48
N HIS A 558 5.17 -27.84 25.80
CA HIS A 558 5.06 -26.79 24.77
C HIS A 558 3.99 -25.72 25.04
N CYS A 559 3.28 -25.76 26.16
CA CYS A 559 2.28 -24.76 26.53
C CYS A 559 2.83 -23.80 27.61
N ASP A 560 3.32 -22.64 27.19
CA ASP A 560 3.45 -21.45 28.04
C ASP A 560 2.20 -20.56 27.91
N ASP A 561 1.79 -19.91 29.01
CA ASP A 561 0.54 -19.15 29.17
C ASP A 561 0.40 -17.88 28.28
N ASP A 562 1.45 -17.48 27.55
CA ASP A 562 1.54 -16.19 26.83
C ASP A 562 1.07 -16.22 25.36
N SER A 563 0.29 -17.24 24.96
CA SER A 563 -0.08 -17.47 23.55
C SER A 563 -1.44 -16.86 23.14
N ASP A 564 -1.62 -16.57 21.83
CA ASP A 564 -2.75 -15.81 21.24
C ASP A 564 -4.14 -16.44 21.53
N ASP A 565 -5.21 -15.64 21.63
CA ASP A 565 -6.58 -16.11 21.97
C ASP A 565 -7.11 -17.19 21.02
N GLU A 566 -6.78 -17.09 19.72
CA GLU A 566 -7.15 -18.10 18.70
C GLU A 566 -6.40 -19.44 18.95
N LEU A 567 -5.15 -19.38 19.42
CA LEU A 567 -4.30 -20.54 19.73
C LEU A 567 -4.72 -21.16 21.07
N MET A 568 -4.94 -20.34 22.10
CA MET A 568 -5.44 -20.78 23.41
C MET A 568 -6.85 -21.36 23.34
N SER A 569 -7.72 -20.87 22.44
CA SER A 569 -9.03 -21.46 22.22
C SER A 569 -8.93 -22.86 21.61
N ALA A 570 -8.00 -23.10 20.68
CA ALA A 570 -7.76 -24.42 20.11
C ALA A 570 -7.17 -25.39 21.16
N ILE A 571 -6.24 -24.90 21.98
CA ILE A 571 -5.60 -25.65 23.07
C ILE A 571 -6.62 -26.01 24.17
N LYS A 572 -7.41 -25.05 24.66
CA LYS A 572 -8.47 -25.31 25.67
C LYS A 572 -9.52 -26.29 25.16
N CYS A 573 -9.82 -26.27 23.86
CA CYS A 573 -10.74 -27.23 23.26
C CYS A 573 -10.13 -28.65 23.28
N LEU A 574 -8.84 -28.79 22.97
CA LEU A 574 -8.11 -30.05 23.11
C LEU A 574 -8.04 -30.52 24.58
N GLU A 575 -7.70 -29.64 25.51
CA GLU A 575 -7.62 -29.96 26.96
C GLU A 575 -8.96 -30.39 27.55
N ALA A 576 -10.06 -29.70 27.23
CA ALA A 576 -11.40 -30.05 27.70
C ALA A 576 -11.84 -31.43 27.17
N THR A 577 -11.49 -31.72 25.92
CA THR A 577 -11.82 -33.00 25.27
C THR A 577 -10.99 -34.17 25.82
N VAL A 578 -9.74 -33.91 26.23
CA VAL A 578 -8.88 -34.89 26.92
C VAL A 578 -9.35 -35.14 28.36
N LYS A 579 -9.83 -34.12 29.08
CA LYS A 579 -10.31 -34.26 30.47
C LYS A 579 -11.65 -34.99 30.58
N GLU A 580 -12.53 -34.95 29.58
CA GLU A 580 -13.87 -35.55 29.67
C GLU A 580 -13.97 -37.05 29.33
N LYS A 581 -12.95 -37.69 28.72
CA LYS A 581 -13.07 -39.10 28.29
C LYS A 581 -11.82 -39.95 28.51
N VAL A 582 -11.67 -40.43 29.74
CA VAL A 582 -10.75 -41.52 30.09
C VAL A 582 -11.36 -42.86 29.63
N HIS A 583 -11.12 -43.23 28.36
CA HIS A 583 -11.05 -44.62 27.90
C HIS A 583 -10.28 -44.70 26.56
N LEU A 584 -9.12 -45.38 26.60
CA LEU A 584 -8.02 -45.49 25.61
C LEU A 584 -8.36 -45.81 24.14
N VAL A 585 -9.61 -46.15 23.79
CA VAL A 585 -10.01 -46.37 22.38
C VAL A 585 -10.49 -45.05 21.73
N SER A 586 -10.72 -44.02 22.54
CA SER A 586 -11.22 -42.72 22.08
C SER A 586 -10.13 -41.76 21.62
N CYS A 587 -8.85 -41.93 22.00
CA CYS A 587 -7.77 -41.00 21.59
C CYS A 587 -7.48 -41.10 20.09
N THR A 588 -7.54 -42.28 19.48
CA THR A 588 -7.46 -42.43 18.02
C THR A 588 -8.72 -41.92 17.32
N PHE A 589 -9.91 -42.00 17.94
CA PHE A 589 -11.14 -41.39 17.42
C PHE A 589 -11.14 -39.86 17.58
N LEU A 590 -10.50 -39.32 18.62
CA LEU A 590 -10.35 -37.89 18.90
C LEU A 590 -9.24 -37.26 18.07
N ILE A 591 -8.10 -37.93 17.89
CA ILE A 591 -7.10 -37.57 16.88
C ILE A 591 -7.72 -37.72 15.49
N LYS A 592 -8.51 -38.78 15.25
CA LYS A 592 -9.33 -38.85 14.04
C LYS A 592 -10.45 -37.83 14.00
N SER A 593 -11.01 -37.24 15.05
CA SER A 593 -12.15 -36.30 14.92
C SER A 593 -11.69 -34.84 14.91
N SER A 594 -10.64 -34.54 15.68
CA SER A 594 -9.92 -33.27 15.71
C SER A 594 -9.01 -33.09 14.50
N ILE A 595 -8.62 -34.19 13.85
CA ILE A 595 -7.84 -34.23 12.58
C ILE A 595 -8.59 -35.04 11.49
N ASN A 596 -9.88 -35.40 11.65
CA ASN A 596 -10.69 -35.91 10.52
C ASN A 596 -10.87 -34.72 9.61
N ILE A 597 -10.04 -34.69 8.57
CA ILE A 597 -10.46 -34.52 7.17
C ILE A 597 -11.71 -33.65 7.03
N ASN A 598 -11.65 -32.43 7.57
CA ASN A 598 -12.11 -31.30 6.81
C ASN A 598 -11.09 -31.13 5.71
N LEU A 599 -11.57 -30.87 4.50
CA LEU A 599 -10.76 -30.60 3.32
C LEU A 599 -9.57 -29.67 3.58
N PHE A 600 -9.60 -28.84 4.64
CA PHE A 600 -8.53 -27.98 5.11
C PHE A 600 -8.06 -28.38 6.51
N SER A 601 -7.10 -29.31 6.65
CA SER A 601 -6.58 -29.75 7.96
C SER A 601 -5.90 -28.66 8.80
N PHE A 602 -5.65 -27.47 8.23
CA PHE A 602 -5.03 -26.33 8.93
C PHE A 602 -5.73 -25.01 8.53
N PRO A 603 -7.00 -24.82 8.92
CA PRO A 603 -7.76 -23.65 8.51
C PRO A 603 -7.12 -22.36 9.05
N ASN A 604 -6.50 -22.41 10.23
CA ASN A 604 -5.83 -21.27 10.85
C ASN A 604 -4.58 -20.80 10.07
N VAL A 605 -3.74 -21.72 9.58
CA VAL A 605 -2.60 -21.35 8.70
C VAL A 605 -3.12 -20.70 7.43
N THR A 606 -4.17 -21.26 6.84
CA THR A 606 -4.69 -20.78 5.56
C THR A 606 -5.39 -19.41 5.72
N LEU A 607 -6.06 -19.19 6.84
CA LEU A 607 -6.58 -17.88 7.24
C LEU A 607 -5.44 -16.89 7.51
N MET A 608 -4.35 -17.31 8.17
CA MET A 608 -3.17 -16.48 8.38
C MET A 608 -2.55 -16.06 7.03
N ASP A 609 -2.44 -16.97 6.09
CA ASP A 609 -1.89 -16.74 4.74
C ASP A 609 -2.71 -15.72 3.95
N SER A 610 -4.05 -15.80 4.01
CA SER A 610 -4.90 -14.78 3.40
C SER A 610 -4.72 -13.40 4.03
N ARG A 611 -4.60 -13.33 5.36
CA ARG A 611 -4.29 -12.09 6.08
C ARG A 611 -2.93 -11.53 5.64
N ILE A 612 -1.92 -12.39 5.44
CA ILE A 612 -0.60 -12.02 4.91
C ILE A 612 -0.74 -11.43 3.50
N PHE A 613 -1.48 -12.09 2.60
CA PHE A 613 -1.67 -11.58 1.23
C PHE A 613 -2.40 -10.25 1.17
N LEU A 614 -3.40 -10.01 2.02
CA LEU A 614 -4.03 -8.70 2.14
C LEU A 614 -3.02 -7.63 2.57
N ILE A 615 -2.15 -7.95 3.53
CA ILE A 615 -1.12 -7.02 4.01
C ILE A 615 -0.08 -6.72 2.92
N GLU A 616 0.30 -7.73 2.14
CA GLU A 616 1.18 -7.56 0.98
C GLU A 616 0.58 -6.67 -0.11
N GLU A 617 -0.72 -6.81 -0.41
CA GLU A 617 -1.38 -5.94 -1.39
C GLU A 617 -1.36 -4.48 -0.91
N SER A 618 -1.68 -4.23 0.36
CA SER A 618 -1.58 -2.88 0.95
C SER A 618 -0.15 -2.34 0.89
N LYS A 619 0.85 -3.19 1.16
CA LYS A 619 2.26 -2.83 1.03
C LYS A 619 2.56 -2.38 -0.41
N THR A 620 2.15 -3.13 -1.42
CA THR A 620 2.32 -2.76 -2.84
C THR A 620 1.63 -1.43 -3.20
N GLN A 621 0.45 -1.17 -2.63
CA GLN A 621 -0.24 0.11 -2.82
C GLN A 621 0.50 1.29 -2.17
N PHE A 622 1.04 1.11 -0.96
CA PHE A 622 1.91 2.12 -0.34
C PHE A 622 3.15 2.41 -1.19
N VAL A 623 3.81 1.37 -1.73
CA VAL A 623 4.93 1.55 -2.65
C VAL A 623 4.49 2.36 -3.87
N THR A 624 3.33 2.05 -4.46
CA THR A 624 2.77 2.81 -5.58
C THR A 624 2.55 4.28 -5.23
N CYS A 625 2.05 4.58 -4.02
CA CYS A 625 1.90 5.95 -3.53
C CYS A 625 3.25 6.65 -3.41
N LEU A 626 4.25 5.99 -2.82
CA LEU A 626 5.60 6.52 -2.70
C LEU A 626 6.22 6.78 -4.07
N THR A 627 6.10 5.85 -5.03
CA THR A 627 6.61 6.05 -6.38
C THR A 627 5.97 7.26 -7.07
N LYS A 628 4.68 7.53 -6.85
CA LYS A 628 4.03 8.76 -7.32
C LYS A 628 4.58 10.02 -6.65
N LEU A 629 4.80 9.99 -5.33
CA LEU A 629 5.39 11.11 -4.58
C LEU A 629 6.88 11.33 -4.88
N ALA A 630 7.61 10.29 -5.29
CA ALA A 630 8.99 10.35 -5.76
C ALA A 630 9.09 11.05 -7.12
N CYS A 631 8.01 11.05 -7.89
CA CYS A 631 8.04 11.55 -9.25
C CYS A 631 8.19 13.08 -9.26
N ILE A 632 9.20 13.51 -10.00
CA ILE A 632 9.58 14.89 -10.22
C ILE A 632 9.40 15.19 -11.68
N ASP A 633 8.50 16.11 -12.00
CA ASP A 633 8.47 16.75 -13.31
C ASP A 633 9.17 18.10 -13.22
N TYR A 634 10.39 18.21 -13.75
CA TYR A 634 11.18 19.44 -13.74
C TYR A 634 10.50 20.61 -14.48
N ARG A 635 9.46 20.36 -15.30
CA ARG A 635 8.65 21.43 -15.91
C ARG A 635 7.83 22.19 -14.87
N THR A 636 7.39 21.55 -13.80
CA THR A 636 6.72 22.22 -12.66
C THR A 636 7.63 23.28 -12.03
N TYR A 637 8.94 23.07 -12.11
CA TYR A 637 9.94 23.99 -11.58
C TYR A 637 10.22 25.19 -12.50
N ILE A 638 10.31 24.95 -13.81
CA ILE A 638 10.67 25.99 -14.77
C ILE A 638 9.47 26.73 -15.34
N CYS A 639 8.27 26.14 -15.33
CA CYS A 639 7.09 26.72 -15.97
C CYS A 639 6.58 27.99 -15.29
N PRO A 640 6.40 28.07 -13.96
CA PRO A 640 5.98 29.31 -13.31
C PRO A 640 6.86 30.52 -13.67
N PRO A 641 8.20 30.47 -13.53
CA PRO A 641 9.06 31.60 -13.91
C PRO A 641 9.10 31.84 -15.42
N LEU A 642 8.96 30.79 -16.24
CA LEU A 642 8.90 30.89 -17.71
C LEU A 642 7.66 31.65 -18.16
N LYS A 643 6.49 31.34 -17.61
CA LYS A 643 5.24 32.07 -17.90
C LYS A 643 5.37 33.54 -17.54
N ILE A 644 5.98 33.86 -16.40
CA ILE A 644 6.17 35.26 -16.00
C ILE A 644 7.15 35.98 -16.94
N PHE A 645 8.26 35.33 -17.31
CA PHE A 645 9.19 35.85 -18.30
C PHE A 645 8.48 36.17 -19.64
N LEU A 646 7.64 35.26 -20.12
CA LEU A 646 6.87 35.42 -21.35
C LEU A 646 5.80 36.54 -21.25
N VAL A 647 5.10 36.64 -20.12
CA VAL A 647 4.14 37.74 -19.87
C VAL A 647 4.84 39.10 -19.86
N ASP A 648 5.98 39.20 -19.17
CA ASP A 648 6.79 40.42 -19.15
C ASP A 648 7.26 40.81 -20.55
N ALA A 649 7.63 39.83 -21.37
CA ALA A 649 8.08 40.08 -22.72
C ALA A 649 6.92 40.53 -23.64
N LEU A 650 5.72 39.96 -23.49
CA LEU A 650 4.50 40.45 -24.17
C LEU A 650 4.18 41.90 -23.77
N LYS A 651 4.25 42.24 -22.47
CA LYS A 651 3.99 43.59 -21.98
C LYS A 651 4.97 44.63 -22.52
N ARG A 652 6.24 44.25 -22.73
CA ARG A 652 7.29 45.15 -23.21
C ARG A 652 7.32 45.32 -24.73
N GLY A 653 6.58 44.50 -25.48
CA GLY A 653 6.65 44.47 -26.95
C GLY A 653 8.06 44.19 -27.49
N ARG A 654 8.94 43.57 -26.69
CA ARG A 654 10.33 43.27 -27.08
C ARG A 654 10.47 41.78 -27.38
N TRP A 655 10.57 41.46 -28.68
CA TRP A 655 11.20 40.26 -29.23
C TRP A 655 11.76 40.56 -30.62
#